data_AF-A0A2J7QG28-F1
#
_entry.id   AF-A0A2J7QG28-F1
#
_cell.length_a   1.000
_cell.length_b   1.000
_cell.length_c   1.000
_cell.angle_alpha   90.00
_cell.angle_beta   90.00
_cell.angle_gamma   90.00
#
_symmetry.space_group_name_H-M   'P 1'
#
loop_
_entity.id
_entity.type
_entity.pdbx_description
1 polymer ?
#
loop_
_entity_poly.entity_id
_entity_poly.type
_entity_poly.pdbx_seq_one_letter_code
_entity_poly.pdbx_strand_id
1 'polypeptide(L)'
;MKSTAAKVDRYENFYINIVKCLFTKMATNPNDSEMCQIDFMLLILEMLVSLPTENVLDEKQMENMCQALQDCVVLIDGKQGISAPMKKSTVWLSFIKMSLKFGLQPHQDTSGKLLGTLAMLCDIIYENNAEEPQINEVYQWTLSHSEFLNVMLGKTPKKCKLTELLLLLVKKDPSVMLSSHIPVLLGSYNATLEMTDQLVLQLLQMYEAGGVSLYECRPYLWGEAAVSYYSVKSDMGMSLWRQPQANQVLELLDEDCILETIKNFPLSRGLNAPECAKYEHKVYDPAFLLPLFSHLLAPEAVVHTHKFISSGGLAVTLAALCSTCEDTRAAAYHVIARLYFHVEACRNVKERLLGLQFLDALRNGVVSLKNKTPNPQLACIIATFLARTSLILPQTHHAMYIPLQNFIIAKLSLNLNTVPEFFTFFHSSEVEFRMYRLWILQIIRDGMKSDLDFQISQRCVVFKLLLSFYSSVLADDDTKKLILEVIESTVKIPTPAELLVTTYGLLSWLHQTIRQFSQDDTILISTTIDIISSFQTILLNSSELKDGKKVKKKSSMIQHLPHHILLLMLDLLPKLGSKLAVSDLRKYLHMMQAVISFENSRATCSLISTQKMFEIVQRSKAILGSVSDCEDLLAYGCKFAPATQGGSSECGLGSDNEQAVCHLRNLTVKWLQRMYNSQAAV
;
A
#
# COMPACT_ATOMS: atom_id res chain seq x y z
N MET A 1 -50.20 -40.04 0.81
CA MET A 1 -49.38 -40.06 -0.42
C MET A 1 -48.78 -38.68 -0.60
N LYS A 2 -47.44 -38.63 -0.59
CA LYS A 2 -46.60 -37.44 -0.58
C LYS A 2 -46.81 -36.62 -1.86
N SER A 3 -47.18 -35.34 -1.75
CA SER A 3 -47.07 -34.42 -2.89
C SER A 3 -45.61 -34.00 -3.01
N THR A 4 -45.03 -34.36 -4.14
CA THR A 4 -43.70 -34.01 -4.59
C THR A 4 -43.55 -32.49 -4.63
N ALA A 5 -42.82 -31.94 -3.65
CA ALA A 5 -42.20 -30.64 -3.78
C ALA A 5 -41.29 -30.68 -5.01
N ALA A 6 -41.65 -29.92 -6.04
CA ALA A 6 -40.81 -29.71 -7.20
C ALA A 6 -39.51 -29.06 -6.70
N LYS A 7 -38.40 -29.83 -6.74
CA LYS A 7 -37.05 -29.30 -6.66
C LYS A 7 -36.90 -28.33 -7.84
N VAL A 8 -36.85 -27.03 -7.58
CA VAL A 8 -36.51 -26.04 -8.60
C VAL A 8 -35.04 -26.26 -8.90
N ASP A 9 -34.78 -26.84 -10.07
CA ASP A 9 -33.45 -27.05 -10.61
C ASP A 9 -32.72 -25.71 -10.76
N ARG A 10 -31.42 -25.72 -10.43
CA ARG A 10 -30.40 -24.65 -10.60
C ARG A 10 -30.87 -23.46 -11.46
N TYR A 11 -30.98 -22.28 -10.86
CA TYR A 11 -31.17 -21.04 -11.61
C TYR A 11 -30.03 -20.87 -12.62
N GLU A 12 -30.31 -20.97 -13.92
CA GLU A 12 -29.29 -20.69 -14.93
C GLU A 12 -28.79 -19.24 -14.78
N ASN A 13 -27.48 -19.01 -14.93
CA ASN A 13 -26.87 -17.66 -14.83
C ASN A 13 -27.57 -16.62 -15.72
N PHE A 14 -28.24 -17.08 -16.77
CA PHE A 14 -29.10 -16.28 -17.63
C PHE A 14 -30.22 -15.56 -16.87
N TYR A 15 -30.94 -16.24 -15.96
CA TYR A 15 -32.00 -15.63 -15.17
C TYR A 15 -31.46 -14.57 -14.22
N ILE A 16 -30.32 -14.83 -13.57
CA ILE A 16 -29.64 -13.86 -12.70
C ILE A 16 -29.25 -12.60 -13.49
N ASN A 17 -28.72 -12.76 -14.70
CA ASN A 17 -28.35 -11.64 -15.56
C ASN A 17 -29.57 -10.86 -16.07
N ILE A 18 -30.67 -11.54 -16.40
CA ILE A 18 -31.93 -10.87 -16.75
C ILE A 18 -32.43 -10.04 -15.58
N VAL A 19 -32.46 -10.63 -14.38
CA VAL A 19 -32.90 -9.98 -13.13
C VAL A 19 -32.01 -8.76 -12.84
N LYS A 20 -30.68 -8.88 -12.99
CA LYS A 20 -29.73 -7.76 -12.88
C LYS A 20 -29.96 -6.66 -13.91
N CYS A 21 -30.20 -7.02 -15.17
CA CYS A 21 -30.49 -6.07 -16.26
C CYS A 21 -31.83 -5.34 -16.06
N LEU A 22 -32.84 -6.03 -15.54
CA LEU A 22 -34.13 -5.44 -15.18
C LEU A 22 -33.97 -4.44 -14.04
N PHE A 23 -33.19 -4.79 -13.00
CA PHE A 23 -32.92 -3.87 -11.90
C PHE A 23 -32.13 -2.65 -12.30
N THR A 24 -31.04 -2.81 -13.07
CA THR A 24 -30.27 -1.65 -13.54
C THR A 24 -31.13 -0.70 -14.38
N LYS A 25 -32.06 -1.22 -15.18
CA LYS A 25 -33.04 -0.40 -15.90
C LYS A 25 -34.08 0.27 -14.99
N MET A 26 -34.53 -0.39 -13.92
CA MET A 26 -35.48 0.20 -12.96
C MET A 26 -34.81 1.23 -12.03
N ALA A 27 -33.59 0.95 -11.55
CA ALA A 27 -32.84 1.84 -10.67
C ALA A 27 -32.37 3.13 -11.36
N THR A 28 -32.16 3.11 -12.68
CA THR A 28 -31.82 4.30 -13.48
C THR A 28 -33.05 5.13 -13.86
N ASN A 29 -34.26 4.66 -13.56
CA ASN A 29 -35.50 5.34 -13.91
C ASN A 29 -36.00 6.19 -12.71
N PRO A 30 -36.09 7.52 -12.83
CA PRO A 30 -36.41 8.41 -11.71
C PRO A 30 -37.87 8.31 -11.20
N ASN A 31 -38.72 7.54 -11.86
CA ASN A 31 -40.15 7.41 -11.56
C ASN A 31 -40.53 6.11 -10.80
N ASP A 32 -39.59 5.20 -10.52
CA ASP A 32 -39.91 3.93 -9.87
C ASP A 32 -39.77 3.98 -8.34
N SER A 33 -40.79 3.46 -7.66
CA SER A 33 -41.00 3.53 -6.22
C SER A 33 -39.98 2.72 -5.41
N GLU A 34 -39.62 3.22 -4.22
CA GLU A 34 -38.75 2.54 -3.24
C GLU A 34 -39.19 1.09 -2.95
N MET A 35 -40.49 0.77 -3.06
CA MET A 35 -41.00 -0.60 -2.89
C MET A 35 -40.43 -1.60 -3.90
N CYS A 36 -40.29 -1.21 -5.18
CA CYS A 36 -39.77 -2.12 -6.21
C CYS A 36 -38.30 -2.49 -5.97
N GLN A 37 -37.53 -1.61 -5.33
CA GLN A 37 -36.13 -1.87 -4.97
C GLN A 37 -36.03 -2.87 -3.80
N ILE A 38 -36.93 -2.76 -2.82
CA ILE A 38 -37.00 -3.67 -1.67
C ILE A 38 -37.45 -5.07 -2.11
N ASP A 39 -38.51 -5.16 -2.91
CA ASP A 39 -39.03 -6.44 -3.42
C ASP A 39 -37.98 -7.18 -4.24
N PHE A 40 -37.17 -6.45 -5.01
CA PHE A 40 -36.07 -7.01 -5.76
C PHE A 40 -34.92 -7.55 -4.87
N MET A 41 -34.51 -6.78 -3.86
CA MET A 41 -33.52 -7.27 -2.89
C MET A 41 -34.04 -8.51 -2.15
N LEU A 42 -35.32 -8.52 -1.74
CA LEU A 42 -35.95 -9.69 -1.14
C LEU A 42 -35.95 -10.88 -2.08
N LEU A 43 -36.25 -10.69 -3.37
CA LEU A 43 -36.24 -11.76 -4.37
C LEU A 43 -34.84 -12.38 -4.53
N ILE A 44 -33.78 -11.56 -4.65
CA ILE A 44 -32.42 -12.10 -4.75
C ILE A 44 -32.01 -12.79 -3.44
N LEU A 45 -32.36 -12.22 -2.28
CA LEU A 45 -32.09 -12.86 -1.00
C LEU A 45 -32.83 -14.20 -0.87
N GLU A 46 -34.08 -14.28 -1.33
CA GLU A 46 -34.86 -15.52 -1.32
C GLU A 46 -34.25 -16.57 -2.25
N MET A 47 -33.81 -16.17 -3.45
CA MET A 47 -33.06 -17.04 -4.36
C MET A 47 -31.76 -17.52 -3.70
N LEU A 48 -31.01 -16.65 -3.02
CA LEU A 48 -29.79 -17.01 -2.27
C LEU A 48 -30.09 -17.99 -1.13
N VAL A 49 -31.14 -17.76 -0.35
CA VAL A 49 -31.54 -18.65 0.74
C VAL A 49 -32.00 -20.01 0.23
N SER A 50 -32.57 -20.07 -0.99
CA SER A 50 -33.04 -21.31 -1.62
C SER A 50 -31.97 -22.11 -2.38
N LEU A 51 -30.82 -21.49 -2.69
CA LEU A 51 -29.70 -22.08 -3.43
C LEU A 51 -29.08 -23.34 -2.79
N PRO A 52 -28.90 -23.44 -1.46
CA PRO A 52 -28.26 -24.60 -0.84
C PRO A 52 -29.13 -25.86 -0.97
N THR A 53 -28.58 -26.90 -1.61
CA THR A 53 -29.16 -28.25 -1.59
C THR A 53 -28.30 -29.16 -0.73
N GLU A 54 -28.88 -29.83 0.27
CA GLU A 54 -28.20 -30.85 1.09
C GLU A 54 -26.82 -30.43 1.65
N ASN A 55 -26.73 -29.18 2.15
CA ASN A 55 -25.52 -28.56 2.72
C ASN A 55 -24.38 -28.23 1.75
N VAL A 56 -24.60 -28.23 0.44
CA VAL A 56 -23.61 -27.80 -0.56
C VAL A 56 -24.09 -26.52 -1.27
N LEU A 57 -23.18 -25.55 -1.40
CA LEU A 57 -23.41 -24.28 -2.08
C LEU A 57 -22.67 -24.26 -3.42
N ASP A 58 -23.34 -23.92 -4.52
CA ASP A 58 -22.67 -23.68 -5.81
C ASP A 58 -21.94 -22.34 -5.72
N GLU A 59 -20.60 -22.39 -5.56
CA GLU A 59 -19.78 -21.20 -5.37
C GLU A 59 -19.93 -20.20 -6.52
N LYS A 60 -19.93 -20.67 -7.78
CA LYS A 60 -19.97 -19.75 -8.93
C LYS A 60 -21.30 -19.00 -9.01
N GLN A 61 -22.41 -19.70 -8.72
CA GLN A 61 -23.72 -19.06 -8.69
C GLN A 61 -23.86 -18.11 -7.49
N MET A 62 -23.38 -18.52 -6.31
CA MET A 62 -23.36 -17.67 -5.11
C MET A 62 -22.56 -16.39 -5.33
N GLU A 63 -21.36 -16.49 -5.92
CA GLU A 63 -20.52 -15.32 -6.18
C GLU A 63 -21.19 -14.33 -7.16
N ASN A 64 -21.83 -14.84 -8.22
CA ASN A 64 -22.55 -14.02 -9.18
C ASN A 64 -23.73 -13.28 -8.54
N MET A 65 -24.48 -13.96 -7.67
CA MET A 65 -25.63 -13.38 -6.98
C MET A 65 -25.23 -12.39 -5.88
N CYS A 66 -24.15 -12.68 -5.15
CA CYS A 66 -23.54 -11.73 -4.22
C CYS A 66 -23.08 -10.48 -4.97
N GLN A 67 -22.40 -10.63 -6.11
CA GLN A 67 -21.99 -9.50 -6.94
C GLN A 67 -23.20 -8.70 -7.43
N ALA A 68 -24.27 -9.38 -7.86
CA ALA A 68 -25.50 -8.71 -8.26
C ALA A 68 -26.10 -7.88 -7.12
N LEU A 69 -26.18 -8.42 -5.89
CA LEU A 69 -26.63 -7.66 -4.72
C LEU A 69 -25.74 -6.46 -4.42
N GLN A 70 -24.42 -6.65 -4.45
CA GLN A 70 -23.46 -5.58 -4.18
C GLN A 70 -23.58 -4.44 -5.20
N ASP A 71 -23.70 -4.77 -6.49
CA ASP A 71 -23.91 -3.77 -7.53
C ASP A 71 -25.25 -3.02 -7.35
N CYS A 72 -26.29 -3.73 -6.86
CA CYS A 72 -27.58 -3.12 -6.59
C CYS A 72 -27.53 -2.16 -5.40
N VAL A 73 -26.83 -2.55 -4.34
CA VAL A 73 -26.58 -1.71 -3.16
C VAL A 73 -25.90 -0.40 -3.56
N VAL A 74 -24.86 -0.45 -4.39
CA VAL A 74 -24.13 0.75 -4.83
C VAL A 74 -25.06 1.74 -5.56
N LEU A 75 -26.08 1.24 -6.25
CA LEU A 75 -27.08 2.07 -6.95
C LEU A 75 -28.17 2.64 -6.03
N ILE A 76 -28.28 2.15 -4.80
CA ILE A 76 -29.31 2.52 -3.82
C ILE A 76 -28.84 3.64 -2.87
N ASP A 77 -27.53 3.89 -2.79
CA ASP A 77 -26.90 4.76 -1.79
C ASP A 77 -27.61 6.12 -1.65
N GLY A 78 -28.23 6.34 -0.47
CA GLY A 78 -28.94 7.58 -0.11
C GLY A 78 -30.46 7.51 0.16
N LYS A 79 -31.15 6.35 0.04
CA LYS A 79 -32.62 6.26 0.27
C LYS A 79 -32.99 5.66 1.64
N GLN A 80 -33.57 6.48 2.53
CA GLN A 80 -33.90 6.16 3.92
C GLN A 80 -35.11 5.20 4.13
N GLY A 81 -35.74 4.68 3.07
CA GLY A 81 -36.98 3.89 3.16
C GLY A 81 -36.83 2.36 3.32
N ILE A 82 -35.62 1.81 3.22
CA ILE A 82 -35.38 0.36 3.02
C ILE A 82 -35.28 -0.43 4.34
N SER A 83 -34.89 0.23 5.43
CA SER A 83 -34.53 -0.43 6.70
C SER A 83 -35.70 -1.18 7.35
N ALA A 84 -36.85 -0.54 7.52
CA ALA A 84 -37.96 -1.10 8.29
C ALA A 84 -38.64 -2.34 7.64
N PRO A 85 -38.86 -2.39 6.32
CA PRO A 85 -39.40 -3.57 5.65
C PRO A 85 -38.42 -4.76 5.67
N MET A 86 -37.11 -4.50 5.50
CA MET A 86 -36.07 -5.54 5.54
C MET A 86 -35.95 -6.19 6.90
N LYS A 87 -35.92 -5.41 7.99
CA LYS A 87 -35.83 -5.92 9.37
C LYS A 87 -36.97 -6.87 9.74
N LYS A 88 -38.18 -6.62 9.22
CA LYS A 88 -39.37 -7.45 9.48
C LYS A 88 -39.43 -8.70 8.61
N SER A 89 -38.58 -8.83 7.60
CA SER A 89 -38.60 -9.96 6.68
C SER A 89 -37.97 -11.21 7.28
N THR A 90 -38.67 -12.34 7.20
CA THR A 90 -38.12 -13.66 7.57
C THR A 90 -37.00 -14.11 6.62
N VAL A 91 -37.00 -13.59 5.38
CA VAL A 91 -35.96 -13.87 4.38
C VAL A 91 -34.63 -13.28 4.83
N TRP A 92 -34.63 -12.06 5.39
CA TRP A 92 -33.42 -11.41 5.90
C TRP A 92 -32.77 -12.22 7.03
N LEU A 93 -33.57 -12.65 8.02
CA LEU A 93 -33.09 -13.50 9.11
C LEU A 93 -32.54 -14.84 8.59
N SER A 94 -33.20 -15.42 7.59
CA SER A 94 -32.77 -16.67 6.96
C SER A 94 -31.45 -16.49 6.20
N PHE A 95 -31.28 -15.36 5.52
CA PHE A 95 -30.05 -14.99 4.84
C PHE A 95 -28.89 -14.76 5.81
N ILE A 96 -29.11 -14.10 6.95
CA ILE A 96 -28.08 -13.96 8.01
C ILE A 96 -27.59 -15.36 8.43
N LYS A 97 -28.52 -16.25 8.80
CA LYS A 97 -28.18 -17.61 9.26
C LYS A 97 -27.47 -18.41 8.19
N MET A 98 -27.92 -18.33 6.94
CA MET A 98 -27.26 -18.96 5.79
C MET A 98 -25.84 -18.41 5.60
N SER A 99 -25.69 -17.09 5.66
CA SER A 99 -24.41 -16.40 5.43
C SER A 99 -23.37 -16.79 6.47
N LEU A 100 -23.75 -16.85 7.75
CA LEU A 100 -22.87 -17.34 8.81
C LEU A 100 -22.58 -18.83 8.66
N LYS A 101 -23.60 -19.65 8.38
CA LYS A 101 -23.46 -21.11 8.25
C LYS A 101 -22.52 -21.50 7.12
N PHE A 102 -22.59 -20.86 5.95
CA PHE A 102 -21.80 -21.25 4.78
C PHE A 102 -20.56 -20.37 4.56
N GLY A 103 -20.62 -19.09 4.93
CA GLY A 103 -19.49 -18.15 4.81
C GLY A 103 -18.31 -18.50 5.73
N LEU A 104 -18.57 -19.13 6.88
CA LEU A 104 -17.53 -19.54 7.83
C LEU A 104 -17.01 -20.97 7.60
N GLN A 105 -17.68 -21.80 6.78
CA GLN A 105 -17.27 -23.19 6.55
C GLN A 105 -16.01 -23.27 5.67
N PRO A 106 -15.02 -24.11 5.96
CA PRO A 106 -13.73 -24.11 5.25
C PRO A 106 -13.85 -24.30 3.73
N HIS A 107 -14.73 -25.22 3.31
CA HIS A 107 -14.87 -25.67 1.92
C HIS A 107 -15.93 -24.92 1.09
N GLN A 108 -16.49 -23.81 1.60
CA GLN A 108 -17.54 -23.04 0.93
C GLN A 108 -17.27 -21.55 1.03
N ASP A 109 -17.71 -20.76 0.05
CA ASP A 109 -17.44 -19.32 -0.01
C ASP A 109 -15.95 -19.00 0.17
N THR A 110 -15.08 -19.72 -0.55
CA THR A 110 -13.62 -19.56 -0.44
C THR A 110 -13.14 -18.11 -0.54
N SER A 111 -13.85 -17.25 -1.29
CA SER A 111 -13.56 -15.82 -1.45
C SER A 111 -14.11 -14.92 -0.32
N GLY A 112 -15.02 -15.42 0.52
CA GLY A 112 -15.66 -14.63 1.59
C GLY A 112 -16.70 -13.62 1.08
N LYS A 113 -17.17 -13.76 -0.18
CA LYS A 113 -18.11 -12.83 -0.80
C LYS A 113 -19.46 -12.81 -0.10
N LEU A 114 -19.88 -13.94 0.48
CA LEU A 114 -21.14 -14.01 1.22
C LEU A 114 -21.07 -13.18 2.50
N LEU A 115 -19.98 -13.30 3.27
CA LEU A 115 -19.72 -12.48 4.45
C LEU A 115 -19.59 -10.99 4.11
N GLY A 116 -18.91 -10.66 3.00
CA GLY A 116 -18.80 -9.29 2.52
C GLY A 116 -20.16 -8.68 2.13
N THR A 117 -21.03 -9.47 1.50
CA THR A 117 -22.39 -9.03 1.15
C THR A 117 -23.25 -8.86 2.40
N LEU A 118 -23.12 -9.75 3.39
CA LEU A 118 -23.79 -9.61 4.68
C LEU A 118 -23.37 -8.31 5.38
N ALA A 119 -22.06 -8.00 5.43
CA ALA A 119 -21.57 -6.76 6.01
C ALA A 119 -22.17 -5.54 5.28
N MET A 120 -22.08 -5.50 3.95
CA MET A 120 -22.64 -4.40 3.16
C MET A 120 -24.15 -4.18 3.39
N LEU A 121 -24.94 -5.25 3.45
CA LEU A 121 -26.38 -5.16 3.70
C LEU A 121 -26.68 -4.72 5.14
N CYS A 122 -25.92 -5.21 6.13
CA CYS A 122 -26.04 -4.73 7.50
C CYS A 122 -25.75 -3.22 7.63
N ASP A 123 -24.84 -2.67 6.82
CA ASP A 123 -24.50 -1.25 6.88
C ASP A 123 -25.68 -0.36 6.45
N ILE A 124 -26.43 -0.82 5.44
CA ILE A 124 -27.61 -0.13 4.92
C ILE A 124 -28.84 -0.32 5.81
N ILE A 125 -29.04 -1.55 6.30
CA ILE A 125 -30.26 -1.91 7.02
C ILE A 125 -30.26 -1.30 8.42
N TYR A 126 -29.11 -1.25 9.10
CA TYR A 126 -29.02 -0.81 10.49
C TYR A 126 -28.42 0.58 10.61
N GLU A 127 -29.00 1.40 11.49
CA GLU A 127 -28.44 2.70 11.83
C GLU A 127 -27.31 2.56 12.85
N ASN A 128 -26.35 3.50 12.83
CA ASN A 128 -25.23 3.49 13.77
C ASN A 128 -25.73 3.86 15.17
N ASN A 129 -25.23 3.18 16.21
CA ASN A 129 -25.60 3.37 17.61
C ASN A 129 -27.10 3.22 17.91
N ALA A 130 -27.79 2.34 17.18
CA ALA A 130 -29.22 2.10 17.35
C ALA A 130 -29.56 1.06 18.45
N GLU A 131 -28.55 0.39 19.01
CA GLU A 131 -28.69 -0.63 20.08
C GLU A 131 -29.76 -1.69 19.76
N GLU A 132 -29.74 -2.20 18.52
CA GLU A 132 -30.76 -3.13 18.04
C GLU A 132 -30.50 -4.58 18.50
N PRO A 133 -31.51 -5.27 19.09
CA PRO A 133 -31.32 -6.62 19.63
C PRO A 133 -30.90 -7.65 18.57
N GLN A 134 -31.32 -7.44 17.32
CA GLN A 134 -30.95 -8.31 16.20
C GLN A 134 -29.45 -8.23 15.87
N ILE A 135 -28.80 -7.08 16.08
CA ILE A 135 -27.34 -6.94 15.90
C ILE A 135 -26.60 -7.75 16.96
N ASN A 136 -27.04 -7.67 18.21
CA ASN A 136 -26.47 -8.47 19.30
C ASN A 136 -26.63 -9.97 19.00
N GLU A 137 -27.81 -10.43 18.56
CA GLU A 137 -28.01 -11.83 18.15
C GLU A 137 -27.04 -12.26 17.03
N VAL A 138 -26.90 -11.45 15.98
CA VAL A 138 -25.98 -11.73 14.86
C VAL A 138 -24.53 -11.80 15.34
N TYR A 139 -24.14 -10.88 16.22
CA TYR A 139 -22.81 -10.84 16.81
C TYR A 139 -22.53 -12.11 17.62
N GLN A 140 -23.45 -12.51 18.49
CA GLN A 140 -23.34 -13.74 19.29
C GLN A 140 -23.35 -15.00 18.42
N TRP A 141 -24.18 -15.07 17.37
CA TRP A 141 -24.17 -16.20 16.42
C TRP A 141 -22.85 -16.30 15.65
N THR A 142 -22.22 -15.16 15.36
CA THR A 142 -20.92 -15.12 14.69
C THR A 142 -19.83 -15.67 15.60
N LEU A 143 -19.77 -15.24 16.87
CA LEU A 143 -18.76 -15.69 17.84
C LEU A 143 -18.96 -17.14 18.29
N SER A 144 -20.20 -17.61 18.39
CA SER A 144 -20.55 -18.97 18.81
C SER A 144 -20.42 -20.02 17.70
N HIS A 145 -20.15 -19.61 16.46
CA HIS A 145 -19.99 -20.52 15.34
C HIS A 145 -18.74 -21.40 15.53
N SER A 146 -18.85 -22.72 15.27
CA SER A 146 -17.76 -23.68 15.52
C SER A 146 -16.45 -23.35 14.78
N GLU A 147 -16.57 -22.82 13.57
CA GLU A 147 -15.43 -22.43 12.72
C GLU A 147 -14.95 -20.99 12.93
N PHE A 148 -15.55 -20.23 13.86
CA PHE A 148 -15.20 -18.83 14.09
C PHE A 148 -13.70 -18.66 14.38
N LEU A 149 -13.17 -19.41 15.36
CA LEU A 149 -11.76 -19.34 15.73
C LEU A 149 -10.84 -19.80 14.59
N ASN A 150 -11.23 -20.84 13.85
CA ASN A 150 -10.46 -21.35 12.71
C ASN A 150 -10.33 -20.32 11.59
N VAL A 151 -11.40 -19.59 11.30
CA VAL A 151 -11.39 -18.52 10.29
C VAL A 151 -10.64 -17.29 10.80
N MET A 152 -10.92 -16.85 12.04
CA MET A 152 -10.36 -15.62 12.62
C MET A 152 -8.85 -15.73 12.86
N LEU A 153 -8.36 -16.88 13.34
CA LEU A 153 -6.93 -17.15 13.57
C LEU A 153 -6.23 -17.68 12.31
N GLY A 154 -6.99 -18.04 11.27
CA GLY A 154 -6.48 -18.54 10.00
C GLY A 154 -5.86 -17.46 9.10
N LYS A 155 -5.47 -17.88 7.89
CA LYS A 155 -4.89 -17.01 6.84
C LYS A 155 -5.78 -16.93 5.59
N THR A 156 -7.07 -17.26 5.73
CA THR A 156 -8.01 -17.27 4.60
C THR A 156 -8.51 -15.86 4.29
N PRO A 157 -8.88 -15.54 3.04
CA PRO A 157 -9.42 -14.22 2.68
C PRO A 157 -10.73 -13.91 3.42
N LYS A 158 -11.45 -14.96 3.89
CA LYS A 158 -12.62 -14.86 4.76
C LYS A 158 -12.34 -14.09 6.05
N LYS A 159 -11.14 -14.17 6.60
CA LYS A 159 -10.76 -13.47 7.84
C LYS A 159 -10.97 -11.96 7.71
N CYS A 160 -10.57 -11.38 6.58
CA CYS A 160 -10.77 -9.95 6.32
C CYS A 160 -12.26 -9.58 6.33
N LYS A 161 -13.10 -10.39 5.67
CA LYS A 161 -14.55 -10.17 5.56
C LYS A 161 -15.30 -10.42 6.87
N LEU A 162 -14.86 -11.39 7.65
CA LEU A 162 -15.34 -11.62 9.01
C LEU A 162 -15.00 -10.44 9.94
N THR A 163 -13.77 -9.94 9.87
CA THR A 163 -13.34 -8.78 10.69
C THR A 163 -14.09 -7.51 10.28
N GLU A 164 -14.32 -7.30 8.99
CA GLU A 164 -15.15 -6.22 8.45
C GLU A 164 -16.59 -6.28 9.00
N LEU A 165 -17.20 -7.48 9.00
CA LEU A 165 -18.51 -7.71 9.60
C LEU A 165 -18.51 -7.40 11.11
N LEU A 166 -17.53 -7.90 11.88
CA LEU A 166 -17.45 -7.64 13.32
C LEU A 166 -17.30 -6.15 13.63
N LEU A 167 -16.43 -5.45 12.90
CA LEU A 167 -16.24 -3.99 13.04
C LEU A 167 -17.55 -3.24 12.77
N LEU A 168 -18.25 -3.62 11.72
CA LEU A 168 -19.54 -3.02 11.39
C LEU A 168 -20.58 -3.26 12.49
N LEU A 169 -20.74 -4.51 12.96
CA LEU A 169 -21.71 -4.84 14.01
C LEU A 169 -21.44 -4.04 15.30
N VAL A 170 -20.17 -3.88 15.69
CA VAL A 170 -19.77 -3.05 16.84
C VAL A 170 -20.07 -1.57 16.62
N LYS A 171 -19.95 -1.06 15.38
CA LYS A 171 -20.36 0.32 15.04
C LYS A 171 -21.88 0.52 15.11
N LYS A 172 -22.67 -0.51 14.79
CA LYS A 172 -24.14 -0.46 14.86
C LYS A 172 -24.65 -0.56 16.30
N ASP A 173 -24.07 -1.45 17.10
CA ASP A 173 -24.43 -1.65 18.51
C ASP A 173 -23.16 -1.77 19.38
N PRO A 174 -22.73 -0.67 20.04
CA PRO A 174 -21.60 -0.69 20.95
C PRO A 174 -21.77 -1.60 22.18
N SER A 175 -23.01 -2.00 22.54
CA SER A 175 -23.28 -2.81 23.74
C SER A 175 -22.73 -4.24 23.64
N VAL A 176 -22.40 -4.70 22.43
CA VAL A 176 -21.87 -6.05 22.18
C VAL A 176 -20.41 -6.23 22.62
N MET A 177 -19.71 -5.14 22.96
CA MET A 177 -18.28 -5.17 23.29
C MET A 177 -18.04 -5.77 24.69
N LEU A 178 -17.34 -6.90 24.75
CA LEU A 178 -16.96 -7.58 25.99
C LEU A 178 -15.45 -7.81 26.09
N SER A 179 -14.89 -7.74 27.30
CA SER A 179 -13.45 -7.95 27.53
C SER A 179 -12.96 -9.35 27.12
N SER A 180 -13.85 -10.34 27.08
CA SER A 180 -13.56 -11.71 26.62
C SER A 180 -13.17 -11.80 25.14
N HIS A 181 -13.50 -10.80 24.32
CA HIS A 181 -13.18 -10.81 22.89
C HIS A 181 -11.73 -10.39 22.61
N ILE A 182 -11.13 -9.61 23.51
CA ILE A 182 -9.80 -9.00 23.34
C ILE A 182 -8.69 -10.03 23.06
N PRO A 183 -8.59 -11.16 23.80
CA PRO A 183 -7.59 -12.19 23.51
C PRO A 183 -7.64 -12.75 22.09
N VAL A 184 -8.84 -12.97 21.55
CA VAL A 184 -9.03 -13.52 20.20
C VAL A 184 -8.63 -12.48 19.15
N LEU A 185 -9.01 -11.21 19.37
CA LEU A 185 -8.60 -10.11 18.49
C LEU A 185 -7.07 -9.98 18.46
N LEU A 186 -6.40 -9.96 19.61
CA LEU A 186 -4.94 -9.95 19.70
C LEU A 186 -4.30 -11.20 19.07
N GLY A 187 -4.90 -12.37 19.25
CA GLY A 187 -4.46 -13.62 18.62
C GLY A 187 -4.54 -13.62 17.10
N SER A 188 -5.51 -12.87 16.55
CA SER A 188 -5.69 -12.71 15.11
C SER A 188 -4.82 -11.60 14.49
N TYR A 189 -4.23 -10.73 15.32
CA TYR A 189 -3.51 -9.54 14.87
C TYR A 189 -2.02 -9.82 14.69
N ASN A 190 -1.39 -9.30 13.64
CA ASN A 190 0.06 -9.47 13.40
C ASN A 190 0.88 -8.17 13.59
N ALA A 191 0.27 -7.11 14.12
CA ALA A 191 0.89 -5.79 14.27
C ALA A 191 1.26 -5.09 12.95
N THR A 192 0.71 -5.53 11.81
CA THR A 192 1.06 -4.99 10.48
C THR A 192 0.02 -4.01 9.92
N LEU A 193 0.35 -3.38 8.80
CA LEU A 193 -0.59 -2.59 7.99
C LEU A 193 -1.33 -3.41 6.92
N GLU A 194 -1.41 -4.74 7.05
CA GLU A 194 -2.35 -5.50 6.24
C GLU A 194 -3.80 -5.05 6.51
N MET A 195 -4.68 -5.15 5.49
CA MET A 195 -6.06 -4.67 5.59
C MET A 195 -6.80 -5.27 6.81
N THR A 196 -6.63 -6.58 7.03
CA THR A 196 -7.23 -7.28 8.17
C THR A 196 -6.71 -6.74 9.50
N ASP A 197 -5.39 -6.53 9.62
CA ASP A 197 -4.78 -6.03 10.84
C ASP A 197 -5.23 -4.59 11.15
N GLN A 198 -5.36 -3.73 10.13
CA GLN A 198 -5.93 -2.40 10.32
C GLN A 198 -7.35 -2.43 10.88
N LEU A 199 -8.20 -3.36 10.39
CA LEU A 199 -9.56 -3.56 10.91
C LEU A 199 -9.56 -4.08 12.36
N VAL A 200 -8.66 -5.02 12.69
CA VAL A 200 -8.51 -5.54 14.06
C VAL A 200 -8.05 -4.44 15.01
N LEU A 201 -7.09 -3.60 14.62
CA LEU A 201 -6.66 -2.47 15.46
C LEU A 201 -7.79 -1.46 15.66
N GLN A 202 -8.57 -1.15 14.62
CA GLN A 202 -9.75 -0.29 14.75
C GLN A 202 -10.77 -0.87 15.73
N LEU A 203 -11.03 -2.18 15.66
CA LEU A 203 -11.86 -2.88 16.64
C LEU A 203 -11.31 -2.69 18.06
N LEU A 204 -10.02 -2.95 18.29
CA LEU A 204 -9.39 -2.78 19.61
C LEU A 204 -9.51 -1.34 20.13
N GLN A 205 -9.32 -0.35 19.26
CA GLN A 205 -9.50 1.07 19.61
C GLN A 205 -10.96 1.41 19.95
N MET A 206 -11.93 0.83 19.23
CA MET A 206 -13.35 0.99 19.56
C MET A 206 -13.70 0.37 20.91
N TYR A 207 -13.13 -0.79 21.24
CA TYR A 207 -13.30 -1.41 22.56
C TYR A 207 -12.73 -0.54 23.67
N GLU A 208 -11.54 0.02 23.48
CA GLU A 208 -10.94 0.96 24.45
C GLU A 208 -11.79 2.23 24.59
N ALA A 209 -12.25 2.82 23.48
CA ALA A 209 -13.12 4.00 23.49
C ALA A 209 -14.51 3.73 24.10
N GLY A 210 -15.01 2.50 23.97
CA GLY A 210 -16.25 2.03 24.60
C GLY A 210 -16.12 1.72 26.10
N GLY A 211 -14.94 1.94 26.70
CA GLY A 211 -14.71 1.74 28.13
C GLY A 211 -14.37 0.30 28.53
N VAL A 212 -14.14 -0.61 27.57
CA VAL A 212 -13.69 -1.97 27.86
C VAL A 212 -12.21 -1.93 28.29
N SER A 213 -11.93 -2.39 29.50
CA SER A 213 -10.56 -2.40 30.03
C SER A 213 -9.66 -3.37 29.26
N LEU A 214 -8.69 -2.82 28.54
CA LEU A 214 -7.61 -3.59 27.90
C LEU A 214 -6.44 -3.88 28.85
N TYR A 215 -6.50 -3.41 30.10
CA TYR A 215 -5.38 -3.46 31.05
C TYR A 215 -4.91 -4.89 31.34
N GLU A 216 -5.84 -5.84 31.42
CA GLU A 216 -5.53 -7.23 31.76
C GLU A 216 -4.69 -7.98 30.72
N CYS A 217 -4.65 -7.47 29.49
CA CYS A 217 -3.85 -8.04 28.41
C CYS A 217 -2.49 -7.36 28.26
N ARG A 218 -2.17 -6.35 29.08
CA ARG A 218 -0.90 -5.62 29.02
C ARG A 218 0.22 -6.36 29.77
N PRO A 219 1.48 -6.32 29.27
CA PRO A 219 1.85 -5.90 27.93
C PRO A 219 1.27 -6.82 26.84
N TYR A 220 0.87 -6.23 25.70
CA TYR A 220 0.15 -6.97 24.65
C TYR A 220 1.10 -7.93 23.92
N LEU A 221 0.74 -9.22 23.91
CA LEU A 221 1.21 -10.16 22.91
C LEU A 221 0.25 -10.12 21.72
N TRP A 222 0.72 -10.52 20.55
CA TRP A 222 -0.10 -10.64 19.34
C TRP A 222 0.22 -11.92 18.57
N GLY A 223 -0.64 -12.28 17.62
CA GLY A 223 -0.50 -13.46 16.77
C GLY A 223 -0.55 -14.77 17.57
N GLU A 224 0.20 -15.76 17.11
CA GLU A 224 0.25 -17.11 17.73
C GLU A 224 0.71 -17.08 19.20
N ALA A 225 1.56 -16.11 19.57
CA ALA A 225 1.99 -15.91 20.95
C ALA A 225 0.83 -15.45 21.86
N ALA A 226 -0.07 -14.61 21.36
CA ALA A 226 -1.28 -14.24 22.08
C ALA A 226 -2.24 -15.42 22.24
N VAL A 227 -2.43 -16.24 21.20
CA VAL A 227 -3.32 -17.42 21.26
C VAL A 227 -2.84 -18.39 22.33
N SER A 228 -1.55 -18.74 22.32
CA SER A 228 -0.97 -19.67 23.29
C SER A 228 -0.98 -19.13 24.72
N TYR A 229 -0.74 -17.83 24.90
CA TYR A 229 -0.66 -17.23 26.22
C TYR A 229 -2.05 -16.99 26.87
N TYR A 230 -3.00 -16.47 26.11
CA TYR A 230 -4.32 -16.14 26.66
C TYR A 230 -5.27 -17.33 26.76
N SER A 231 -5.07 -18.41 25.99
CA SER A 231 -5.80 -19.68 26.18
C SER A 231 -5.45 -20.34 27.52
N VAL A 232 -4.18 -20.27 27.94
CA VAL A 232 -3.75 -20.79 29.25
C VAL A 232 -4.29 -19.95 30.41
N LYS A 233 -4.59 -18.66 30.19
CA LYS A 233 -5.19 -17.77 31.21
C LYS A 233 -6.62 -18.19 31.58
N SER A 234 -7.41 -18.76 30.66
CA SER A 234 -8.76 -19.22 30.99
C SER A 234 -8.76 -20.48 31.85
N ASP A 235 -7.72 -21.31 31.75
CA ASP A 235 -7.63 -22.60 32.45
C ASP A 235 -6.94 -22.48 33.82
N MET A 236 -6.11 -21.44 34.01
CA MET A 236 -5.30 -21.25 35.21
C MET A 236 -5.84 -20.08 36.04
N GLY A 237 -6.26 -20.35 37.28
CA GLY A 237 -6.79 -19.32 38.18
C GLY A 237 -5.87 -18.10 38.32
N MET A 238 -6.45 -16.91 38.46
CA MET A 238 -5.78 -15.60 38.43
C MET A 238 -4.57 -15.45 39.38
N SER A 239 -4.45 -16.27 40.42
CA SER A 239 -3.37 -16.21 41.42
C SER A 239 -2.02 -16.76 40.94
N LEU A 240 -1.99 -17.57 39.87
CA LEU A 240 -0.75 -18.16 39.32
C LEU A 240 -0.31 -17.51 38.00
N TRP A 241 -1.14 -16.63 37.44
CA TRP A 241 -0.89 -16.00 36.15
C TRP A 241 0.17 -14.90 36.26
N ARG A 242 1.21 -14.97 35.44
CA ARG A 242 2.32 -13.99 35.40
C ARG A 242 2.25 -13.19 34.11
N GLN A 243 2.30 -11.87 34.21
CA GLN A 243 2.40 -10.98 33.06
C GLN A 243 3.60 -11.35 32.15
N PRO A 244 3.48 -11.18 30.81
CA PRO A 244 4.59 -11.44 29.91
C PRO A 244 5.72 -10.44 30.17
N GLN A 245 6.96 -10.91 30.03
CA GLN A 245 8.12 -10.04 30.17
C GLN A 245 8.34 -9.22 28.89
N ALA A 246 8.90 -8.02 29.03
CA ALA A 246 9.19 -7.15 27.88
C ALA A 246 10.02 -7.85 26.80
N ASN A 247 10.97 -8.72 27.18
CA ASN A 247 11.78 -9.49 26.23
C ASN A 247 10.95 -10.43 25.35
N GLN A 248 9.90 -11.05 25.91
CA GLN A 248 9.02 -11.96 25.16
C GLN A 248 8.22 -11.20 24.09
N VAL A 249 7.80 -9.96 24.41
CA VAL A 249 7.11 -9.09 23.46
C VAL A 249 8.06 -8.65 22.34
N LEU A 250 9.30 -8.28 22.69
CA LEU A 250 10.31 -7.86 21.71
C LEU A 250 10.79 -9.00 20.80
N GLU A 251 10.59 -10.25 21.18
CA GLU A 251 10.89 -11.43 20.35
C GLU A 251 9.85 -11.69 19.26
N LEU A 252 8.69 -11.04 19.32
CA LEU A 252 7.68 -11.09 18.27
C LEU A 252 8.00 -10.18 17.07
N LEU A 253 9.00 -9.32 17.21
CA LEU A 253 9.45 -8.43 16.13
C LEU A 253 10.34 -9.19 15.14
N ASP A 254 9.91 -9.19 13.90
CA ASP A 254 10.59 -9.81 12.76
C ASP A 254 11.54 -8.81 12.10
N GLU A 255 12.79 -9.23 11.88
CA GLU A 255 13.86 -8.37 11.35
C GLU A 255 13.55 -7.89 9.93
N ASP A 256 13.06 -8.77 9.06
CA ASP A 256 12.71 -8.42 7.68
C ASP A 256 11.57 -7.39 7.64
N CYS A 257 10.53 -7.59 8.44
CA CYS A 257 9.43 -6.65 8.55
C CYS A 257 9.87 -5.30 9.15
N ILE A 258 10.84 -5.26 10.08
CA ILE A 258 11.44 -4.02 10.57
C ILE A 258 12.18 -3.29 9.45
N LEU A 259 13.01 -3.99 8.68
CA LEU A 259 13.76 -3.40 7.57
C LEU A 259 12.81 -2.84 6.50
N GLU A 260 11.74 -3.57 6.19
CA GLU A 260 10.67 -3.10 5.30
C GLU A 260 9.90 -1.91 5.90
N THR A 261 9.64 -1.89 7.20
CA THR A 261 8.99 -0.75 7.89
C THR A 261 9.85 0.51 7.82
N ILE A 262 11.17 0.41 8.00
CA ILE A 262 12.09 1.53 7.88
C ILE A 262 12.12 2.03 6.42
N LYS A 263 12.21 1.09 5.47
CA LYS A 263 12.27 1.40 4.03
C LYS A 263 10.98 2.04 3.53
N ASN A 264 9.83 1.54 3.96
CA ASN A 264 8.50 1.88 3.45
C ASN A 264 7.61 2.51 4.52
N PHE A 265 8.20 3.33 5.40
CA PHE A 265 7.50 3.91 6.54
C PHE A 265 6.22 4.67 6.14
N PRO A 266 5.07 4.41 6.79
CA PRO A 266 3.77 4.97 6.43
C PRO A 266 3.61 6.41 6.97
N LEU A 267 3.99 7.41 6.16
CA LEU A 267 4.07 8.81 6.60
C LEU A 267 2.77 9.38 7.17
N SER A 268 1.63 9.05 6.56
CA SER A 268 0.29 9.57 6.90
C SER A 268 -0.46 8.70 7.92
N ARG A 269 0.14 7.63 8.45
CA ARG A 269 -0.50 6.78 9.47
C ARG A 269 -0.44 7.48 10.83
N GLY A 270 -1.59 8.03 11.25
CA GLY A 270 -1.81 8.56 12.59
C GLY A 270 -2.06 7.46 13.63
N LEU A 271 -2.00 7.81 14.92
CA LEU A 271 -2.33 6.88 16.02
C LEU A 271 -3.81 6.48 16.01
N ASN A 272 -4.70 7.45 15.74
CA ASN A 272 -6.14 7.24 15.58
C ASN A 272 -6.47 7.31 14.09
N ALA A 273 -6.39 6.19 13.40
CA ALA A 273 -6.58 6.15 11.95
C ALA A 273 -7.81 5.30 11.59
N PRO A 274 -8.99 5.95 11.49
CA PRO A 274 -10.28 5.27 11.28
C PRO A 274 -10.45 4.73 9.85
N GLU A 275 -9.63 5.18 8.91
CA GLU A 275 -9.67 4.73 7.52
C GLU A 275 -8.58 3.70 7.26
N CYS A 276 -8.97 2.61 6.61
CA CYS A 276 -8.02 1.61 6.14
C CYS A 276 -7.42 2.05 4.80
N ALA A 277 -6.10 1.91 4.66
CA ALA A 277 -5.39 2.18 3.40
C ALA A 277 -4.74 0.90 2.86
N LYS A 278 -4.62 0.79 1.54
CA LYS A 278 -3.88 -0.31 0.93
C LYS A 278 -2.39 0.00 0.95
N TYR A 279 -1.61 -0.93 1.50
CA TYR A 279 -0.16 -0.89 1.49
C TYR A 279 0.38 -2.07 0.68
N GLU A 280 1.36 -1.82 -0.18
CA GLU A 280 1.97 -2.84 -1.05
C GLU A 280 2.95 -3.74 -0.30
N HIS A 281 3.55 -3.21 0.77
CA HIS A 281 4.59 -3.88 1.54
C HIS A 281 4.08 -4.30 2.91
N LYS A 282 4.58 -5.45 3.40
CA LYS A 282 4.32 -5.92 4.76
C LYS A 282 5.17 -5.11 5.74
N VAL A 283 4.55 -4.07 6.31
CA VAL A 283 5.17 -3.18 7.29
C VAL A 283 4.41 -3.22 8.60
N TYR A 284 5.09 -2.95 9.71
CA TYR A 284 4.48 -2.81 11.02
C TYR A 284 3.63 -1.54 11.13
N ASP A 285 2.56 -1.59 11.92
CA ASP A 285 1.70 -0.46 12.22
C ASP A 285 2.26 0.37 13.39
N PRO A 286 2.77 1.60 13.16
CA PRO A 286 3.27 2.45 14.23
C PRO A 286 2.18 2.87 15.22
N ALA A 287 0.89 2.85 14.82
CA ALA A 287 -0.22 3.18 15.70
C ALA A 287 -0.39 2.18 16.84
N PHE A 288 0.02 0.93 16.64
CA PHE A 288 0.04 -0.10 17.68
C PHE A 288 1.40 -0.17 18.39
N LEU A 289 2.50 -0.17 17.64
CA LEU A 289 3.82 -0.39 18.21
C LEU A 289 4.30 0.76 19.11
N LEU A 290 4.04 2.03 18.76
CA LEU A 290 4.54 3.15 19.58
C LEU A 290 3.88 3.20 20.98
N PRO A 291 2.53 3.07 21.12
CA PRO A 291 1.92 2.94 22.45
C PRO A 291 2.41 1.70 23.21
N LEU A 292 2.60 0.57 22.53
CA LEU A 292 3.15 -0.63 23.14
C LEU A 292 4.57 -0.40 23.68
N PHE A 293 5.47 0.17 22.88
CA PHE A 293 6.85 0.47 23.29
C PHE A 293 6.88 1.49 24.43
N SER A 294 5.98 2.47 24.40
CA SER A 294 5.83 3.41 25.50
C SER A 294 5.50 2.66 26.79
N HIS A 295 4.53 1.75 26.76
CA HIS A 295 4.15 0.94 27.92
C HIS A 295 5.29 0.02 28.38
N LEU A 296 5.98 -0.66 27.46
CA LEU A 296 7.12 -1.53 27.79
C LEU A 296 8.22 -0.75 28.52
N LEU A 297 8.47 0.50 28.15
CA LEU A 297 9.48 1.36 28.74
C LEU A 297 8.93 2.24 29.89
N ALA A 298 7.82 1.87 30.53
CA ALA A 298 7.36 2.57 31.72
C ALA A 298 8.46 2.64 32.81
N PRO A 299 8.50 3.69 33.65
CA PRO A 299 9.57 3.88 34.64
C PRO A 299 9.77 2.70 35.59
N GLU A 300 8.70 1.98 35.92
CA GLU A 300 8.72 0.83 36.83
C GLU A 300 9.08 -0.49 36.13
N ALA A 301 9.13 -0.51 34.78
CA ALA A 301 9.34 -1.72 34.01
C ALA A 301 10.82 -2.11 33.94
N VAL A 302 11.11 -3.40 34.10
CA VAL A 302 12.48 -3.92 33.93
C VAL A 302 12.66 -4.35 32.47
N VAL A 303 13.37 -3.54 31.69
CA VAL A 303 13.65 -3.81 30.27
C VAL A 303 15.15 -3.86 30.01
N HIS A 304 15.61 -4.87 29.27
CA HIS A 304 16.96 -4.88 28.73
C HIS A 304 17.02 -3.95 27.52
N THR A 305 17.61 -2.77 27.69
CA THR A 305 17.77 -1.77 26.63
C THR A 305 18.46 -2.34 25.39
N HIS A 306 19.50 -3.18 25.57
CA HIS A 306 20.15 -3.88 24.47
C HIS A 306 19.13 -4.67 23.64
N LYS A 307 18.24 -5.44 24.28
CA LYS A 307 17.21 -6.22 23.59
C LYS A 307 16.20 -5.33 22.88
N PHE A 308 15.79 -4.21 23.48
CA PHE A 308 14.89 -3.24 22.83
C PHE A 308 15.52 -2.62 21.58
N ILE A 309 16.82 -2.32 21.60
CA ILE A 309 17.55 -1.76 20.46
C ILE A 309 17.79 -2.84 19.40
N SER A 310 18.30 -4.01 19.80
CA SER A 310 18.66 -5.10 18.88
C SER A 310 17.46 -5.75 18.20
N SER A 311 16.28 -5.73 18.83
CA SER A 311 15.02 -6.17 18.21
C SER A 311 14.39 -5.11 17.31
N GLY A 312 15.03 -3.96 17.09
CA GLY A 312 14.53 -2.90 16.21
C GLY A 312 13.42 -2.01 16.79
N GLY A 313 13.10 -2.13 18.09
CA GLY A 313 12.15 -1.23 18.76
C GLY A 313 12.56 0.24 18.67
N LEU A 314 13.85 0.54 18.88
CA LEU A 314 14.38 1.90 18.68
C LEU A 314 14.38 2.30 17.20
N ALA A 315 14.64 1.37 16.28
CA ALA A 315 14.69 1.66 14.85
C ALA A 315 13.33 2.10 14.29
N VAL A 316 12.26 1.37 14.63
CA VAL A 316 10.88 1.74 14.28
C VAL A 316 10.48 3.08 14.92
N THR A 317 10.88 3.29 16.17
CA THR A 317 10.62 4.56 16.88
C THR A 317 11.30 5.75 16.20
N LEU A 318 12.56 5.59 15.77
CA LEU A 318 13.30 6.64 15.06
C LEU A 318 12.73 6.90 13.66
N ALA A 319 12.29 5.86 12.94
CA ALA A 319 11.60 6.01 11.66
C ALA A 319 10.31 6.84 11.82
N ALA A 320 9.57 6.66 12.91
CA ALA A 320 8.33 7.40 13.17
C ALA A 320 8.49 8.92 13.36
N LEU A 321 9.71 9.41 13.62
CA LEU A 321 9.98 10.84 13.74
C LEU A 321 9.78 11.62 12.42
N CYS A 322 9.77 10.93 11.27
CA CYS A 322 9.49 11.56 9.98
C CYS A 322 8.00 11.58 9.58
N SER A 323 7.11 11.02 10.41
CA SER A 323 5.66 11.01 10.13
C SER A 323 5.11 12.43 9.95
N THR A 324 4.14 12.59 9.05
CA THR A 324 3.43 13.86 8.86
C THR A 324 2.46 14.12 10.01
N CYS A 325 1.99 13.08 10.70
CA CYS A 325 1.09 13.16 11.85
C CYS A 325 1.85 13.56 13.13
N GLU A 326 1.41 14.64 13.79
CA GLU A 326 2.05 15.13 15.01
C GLU A 326 1.94 14.14 16.18
N ASP A 327 0.80 13.48 16.35
CA ASP A 327 0.59 12.51 17.44
C ASP A 327 1.56 11.32 17.34
N THR A 328 1.76 10.80 16.13
CA THR A 328 2.72 9.72 15.86
C THR A 328 4.14 10.16 16.23
N ARG A 329 4.54 11.39 15.87
CA ARG A 329 5.83 11.95 16.26
C ARG A 329 5.94 12.14 17.77
N ALA A 330 4.88 12.64 18.42
CA ALA A 330 4.85 12.84 19.86
C ALA A 330 5.02 11.52 20.62
N ALA A 331 4.33 10.46 20.19
CA ALA A 331 4.50 9.12 20.74
C ALA A 331 5.94 8.60 20.54
N ALA A 332 6.53 8.81 19.36
CA ALA A 332 7.91 8.43 19.10
C ALA A 332 8.92 9.17 19.99
N TYR A 333 8.82 10.50 20.12
CA TYR A 333 9.65 11.28 21.04
C TYR A 333 9.47 10.83 22.50
N HIS A 334 8.25 10.49 22.90
CA HIS A 334 7.95 9.99 24.23
C HIS A 334 8.59 8.61 24.50
N VAL A 335 8.57 7.70 23.53
CA VAL A 335 9.27 6.40 23.61
C VAL A 335 10.78 6.61 23.75
N ILE A 336 11.37 7.53 22.97
CA ILE A 336 12.80 7.87 23.07
C ILE A 336 13.14 8.45 24.44
N ALA A 337 12.30 9.35 24.97
CA ALA A 337 12.48 9.94 26.30
C ALA A 337 12.42 8.88 27.40
N ARG A 338 11.51 7.90 27.31
CA ARG A 338 11.47 6.77 28.25
C ARG A 338 12.69 5.88 28.13
N LEU A 339 13.11 5.55 26.91
CA LEU A 339 14.31 4.75 26.67
C LEU A 339 15.55 5.40 27.28
N TYR A 340 15.66 6.73 27.22
CA TYR A 340 16.79 7.49 27.79
C TYR A 340 17.04 7.13 29.27
N PHE A 341 16.00 7.15 30.10
CA PHE A 341 16.11 6.82 31.52
C PHE A 341 16.52 5.36 31.75
N HIS A 342 16.03 4.43 30.93
CA HIS A 342 16.45 3.03 30.99
C HIS A 342 17.92 2.84 30.59
N VAL A 343 18.40 3.58 29.59
CA VAL A 343 19.80 3.56 29.17
C VAL A 343 20.70 4.16 30.24
N GLU A 344 20.29 5.27 30.88
CA GLU A 344 21.02 5.87 32.00
C GLU A 344 21.23 4.87 33.16
N ALA A 345 20.20 4.07 33.46
CA ALA A 345 20.23 3.03 34.49
C ALA A 345 20.99 1.75 34.08
N CYS A 346 21.49 1.64 32.84
CA CYS A 346 22.19 0.44 32.38
C CYS A 346 23.51 0.18 33.12
N ARG A 347 23.75 -1.09 33.45
CA ARG A 347 24.97 -1.55 34.12
C ARG A 347 26.18 -1.58 33.20
N ASN A 348 25.99 -1.92 31.92
CA ASN A 348 27.07 -1.96 30.94
C ASN A 348 27.51 -0.53 30.58
N VAL A 349 28.67 -0.13 31.10
CA VAL A 349 29.18 1.24 30.96
C VAL A 349 29.39 1.63 29.50
N LYS A 350 29.91 0.72 28.66
CA LYS A 350 30.20 1.02 27.25
C LYS A 350 28.92 1.28 26.46
N GLU A 351 27.94 0.39 26.59
CA GLU A 351 26.63 0.52 25.93
C GLU A 351 25.87 1.74 26.45
N ARG A 352 25.92 2.00 27.76
CA ARG A 352 25.33 3.20 28.36
C ARG A 352 25.91 4.48 27.76
N LEU A 353 27.22 4.63 27.74
CA LEU A 353 27.86 5.85 27.23
C LEU A 353 27.56 6.08 25.75
N LEU A 354 27.65 5.03 24.93
CA LEU A 354 27.36 5.12 23.50
C LEU A 354 25.88 5.42 23.24
N GLY A 355 24.98 4.76 23.97
CA GLY A 355 23.53 4.96 23.86
C GLY A 355 23.12 6.37 24.30
N LEU A 356 23.62 6.86 25.43
CA LEU A 356 23.37 8.23 25.88
C LEU A 356 23.91 9.24 24.88
N GLN A 357 25.13 9.06 24.39
CA GLN A 357 25.71 9.95 23.38
C GLN A 357 24.85 10.00 22.11
N PHE A 358 24.34 8.85 21.64
CA PHE A 358 23.46 8.78 20.48
C PHE A 358 22.15 9.54 20.70
N LEU A 359 21.49 9.32 21.85
CA LEU A 359 20.24 9.98 22.20
C LEU A 359 20.41 11.48 22.47
N ASP A 360 21.49 11.88 23.13
CA ASP A 360 21.82 13.29 23.40
C ASP A 360 22.17 14.04 22.11
N ALA A 361 22.93 13.42 21.19
CA ALA A 361 23.22 14.03 19.90
C ALA A 361 21.93 14.30 19.10
N LEU A 362 20.97 13.37 19.14
CA LEU A 362 19.64 13.57 18.54
C LEU A 362 18.86 14.66 19.26
N ARG A 363 18.76 14.61 20.59
CA ARG A 363 18.07 15.60 21.41
C ARG A 363 18.60 17.02 21.13
N ASN A 364 19.91 17.20 21.16
CA ASN A 364 20.55 18.48 20.89
C ASN A 364 20.32 18.94 19.44
N GLY A 365 20.35 18.00 18.48
CA GLY A 365 19.99 18.27 17.10
C GLY A 365 18.56 18.79 16.96
N VAL A 366 17.60 18.16 17.64
CA VAL A 366 16.19 18.55 17.64
C VAL A 366 16.01 19.94 18.25
N VAL A 367 16.67 20.23 19.36
CA VAL A 367 16.69 21.58 19.97
C VAL A 367 17.26 22.62 19.01
N SER A 368 18.30 22.25 18.25
CA SER A 368 18.97 23.15 17.30
C SER A 368 18.10 23.55 16.10
N LEU A 369 17.05 22.79 15.76
CA LEU A 369 16.13 23.12 14.67
C LEU A 369 15.36 24.42 14.92
N LYS A 370 15.29 24.91 16.17
CA LYS A 370 14.58 26.15 16.56
C LYS A 370 13.15 26.22 16.02
N ASN A 371 12.49 25.06 15.88
CA ASN A 371 11.13 24.98 15.38
C ASN A 371 10.14 25.55 16.41
N LYS A 372 9.12 26.27 15.90
CA LYS A 372 8.06 26.85 16.75
C LYS A 372 7.06 25.79 17.23
N THR A 373 6.96 24.66 16.54
CA THR A 373 6.01 23.58 16.85
C THR A 373 6.64 22.57 17.80
N PRO A 374 5.89 22.04 18.78
CA PRO A 374 6.33 20.88 19.54
C PRO A 374 6.51 19.68 18.58
N ASN A 375 7.38 18.73 18.96
CA ASN A 375 7.60 17.47 18.22
C ASN A 375 7.92 17.68 16.73
N PRO A 376 9.04 18.34 16.39
CA PRO A 376 9.36 18.66 15.01
C PRO A 376 9.52 17.40 14.15
N GLN A 377 9.02 17.47 12.91
CA GLN A 377 9.22 16.42 11.92
C GLN A 377 10.67 16.41 11.45
N LEU A 378 11.27 15.22 11.46
CA LEU A 378 12.57 15.00 10.83
C LEU A 378 12.40 14.65 9.36
N ALA A 379 13.40 14.97 8.54
CA ALA A 379 13.45 14.42 7.19
C ALA A 379 13.58 12.90 7.27
N CYS A 380 12.87 12.19 6.40
CA CYS A 380 12.88 10.74 6.30
C CYS A 380 14.30 10.22 6.03
N ILE A 381 15.12 10.90 5.22
CA ILE A 381 16.54 10.51 5.02
C ILE A 381 17.30 10.43 6.35
N ILE A 382 17.06 11.39 7.25
CA ILE A 382 17.72 11.43 8.56
C ILE A 382 17.13 10.35 9.47
N ALA A 383 15.80 10.22 9.52
CA ALA A 383 15.13 9.19 10.32
C ALA A 383 15.58 7.77 9.92
N THR A 384 15.66 7.48 8.61
CA THR A 384 16.14 6.22 8.05
C THR A 384 17.62 5.98 8.40
N PHE A 385 18.48 6.99 8.31
CA PHE A 385 19.88 6.90 8.74
C PHE A 385 19.98 6.49 10.22
N LEU A 386 19.23 7.17 11.09
CA LEU A 386 19.26 6.92 12.53
C LEU A 386 18.68 5.55 12.87
N ALA A 387 17.58 5.15 12.23
CA ALA A 387 16.95 3.85 12.42
C ALA A 387 17.92 2.72 12.06
N ARG A 388 18.54 2.75 10.86
CA ARG A 388 19.53 1.74 10.46
C ARG A 388 20.78 1.76 11.32
N THR A 389 21.23 2.94 11.73
CA THR A 389 22.35 3.07 12.68
C THR A 389 22.02 2.33 13.97
N SER A 390 20.82 2.53 14.53
CA SER A 390 20.42 1.87 15.78
C SER A 390 20.38 0.34 15.70
N LEU A 391 20.09 -0.24 14.53
CA LEU A 391 20.16 -1.69 14.31
C LEU A 391 21.59 -2.23 14.29
N ILE A 392 22.55 -1.42 13.84
CA ILE A 392 23.96 -1.80 13.69
C ILE A 392 24.74 -1.62 14.99
N LEU A 393 24.38 -0.66 15.85
CA LEU A 393 25.12 -0.39 17.09
C LEU A 393 25.27 -1.57 18.06
N PRO A 394 24.29 -2.49 18.19
CA PRO A 394 24.47 -3.72 18.95
C PRO A 394 25.43 -4.74 18.30
N GLN A 395 25.74 -4.58 17.01
CA GLN A 395 26.48 -5.55 16.19
C GLN A 395 27.95 -5.14 16.02
N THR A 396 28.79 -5.44 17.00
CA THR A 396 30.22 -5.04 17.00
C THR A 396 31.05 -5.63 15.86
N HIS A 397 30.60 -6.74 15.25
CA HIS A 397 31.27 -7.39 14.13
C HIS A 397 30.86 -6.83 12.76
N HIS A 398 29.85 -5.95 12.71
CA HIS A 398 29.36 -5.40 11.46
C HIS A 398 30.36 -4.38 10.89
N ALA A 399 30.65 -4.42 9.59
CA ALA A 399 31.66 -3.54 8.98
C ALA A 399 31.33 -2.04 9.07
N MET A 400 30.04 -1.67 9.11
CA MET A 400 29.60 -0.29 9.37
C MET A 400 29.66 0.13 10.86
N TYR A 401 29.95 -0.78 11.80
CA TYR A 401 29.93 -0.47 13.23
C TYR A 401 30.92 0.64 13.59
N ILE A 402 32.19 0.49 13.20
CA ILE A 402 33.25 1.46 13.54
C ILE A 402 32.99 2.86 12.94
N PRO A 403 32.67 3.01 11.64
CA PRO A 403 32.33 4.32 11.08
C PRO A 403 31.14 5.00 11.78
N LEU A 404 30.09 4.23 12.09
CA LEU A 404 28.89 4.77 12.74
C LEU A 404 29.13 5.11 14.21
N GLN A 405 29.90 4.30 14.92
CA GLN A 405 30.34 4.59 16.29
C GLN A 405 31.14 5.89 16.32
N ASN A 406 32.11 6.05 15.41
CA ASN A 406 32.91 7.26 15.30
C ASN A 406 32.05 8.50 15.00
N PHE A 407 31.06 8.37 14.12
CA PHE A 407 30.08 9.44 13.85
C PHE A 407 29.33 9.88 15.12
N ILE A 408 28.88 8.94 15.95
CA ILE A 408 28.14 9.23 17.18
C ILE A 408 29.05 9.93 18.20
N ILE A 409 30.26 9.41 18.39
CA ILE A 409 31.23 9.96 19.37
C ILE A 409 31.70 11.35 18.95
N ALA A 410 31.86 11.59 17.64
CA ALA A 410 32.36 12.87 17.13
C ALA A 410 31.38 14.04 17.27
N LYS A 411 30.08 13.78 17.46
CA LYS A 411 29.03 14.81 17.38
C LYS A 411 28.24 14.90 18.68
N LEU A 412 28.36 16.04 19.36
CA LEU A 412 27.52 16.38 20.53
C LEU A 412 26.10 16.82 20.14
N SER A 413 25.91 17.23 18.88
CA SER A 413 24.62 17.62 18.32
C SER A 413 24.56 17.23 16.85
N LEU A 414 23.51 16.54 16.45
CA LEU A 414 23.30 16.17 15.05
C LEU A 414 22.86 17.39 14.22
N ASN A 415 23.47 17.58 13.06
CA ASN A 415 22.99 18.54 12.08
C ASN A 415 21.82 17.93 11.31
N LEU A 416 20.60 18.24 11.76
CA LEU A 416 19.35 17.73 11.16
C LEU A 416 18.93 18.50 9.89
N ASN A 417 19.81 19.36 9.35
CA ASN A 417 19.58 20.12 8.11
C ASN A 417 20.38 19.60 6.91
N THR A 418 21.13 18.50 7.10
CA THR A 418 22.03 17.89 6.11
C THR A 418 21.89 16.37 6.11
N VAL A 419 22.20 15.70 4.99
CA VAL A 419 22.30 14.24 4.94
C VAL A 419 23.49 13.79 5.82
N PRO A 420 23.26 12.98 6.88
CA PRO A 420 24.34 12.58 7.79
C PRO A 420 25.42 11.76 7.07
N GLU A 421 26.69 12.10 7.31
CA GLU A 421 27.87 11.40 6.77
C GLU A 421 27.90 11.19 5.24
N PHE A 422 27.12 11.97 4.47
CA PHE A 422 27.04 11.78 3.03
C PHE A 422 28.40 11.83 2.34
N PHE A 423 29.18 12.89 2.59
CA PHE A 423 30.48 13.05 1.97
C PHE A 423 31.49 12.00 2.43
N THR A 424 31.48 11.69 3.74
CA THR A 424 32.36 10.69 4.36
C THR A 424 32.16 9.31 3.73
N PHE A 425 30.91 8.86 3.61
CA PHE A 425 30.61 7.52 3.10
C PHE A 425 30.65 7.43 1.58
N PHE A 426 30.18 8.46 0.86
CA PHE A 426 30.12 8.41 -0.60
C PHE A 426 31.50 8.52 -1.27
N HIS A 427 32.41 9.31 -0.67
CA HIS A 427 33.78 9.53 -1.18
C HIS A 427 34.86 8.86 -0.32
N SER A 428 34.49 7.83 0.46
CA SER A 428 35.44 7.12 1.32
C SER A 428 36.63 6.57 0.52
N SER A 429 37.82 6.66 1.11
CA SER A 429 39.06 6.05 0.62
C SER A 429 39.44 4.78 1.40
N GLU A 430 38.61 4.34 2.34
CA GLU A 430 38.82 3.12 3.13
C GLU A 430 38.70 1.86 2.29
N VAL A 431 39.19 0.71 2.78
CA VAL A 431 39.10 -0.57 2.06
C VAL A 431 37.64 -0.95 1.78
N GLU A 432 36.75 -0.64 2.72
CA GLU A 432 35.31 -0.90 2.66
C GLU A 432 34.52 0.21 1.93
N PHE A 433 35.17 1.10 1.16
CA PHE A 433 34.54 2.24 0.50
C PHE A 433 33.27 1.86 -0.28
N ARG A 434 33.26 0.69 -0.94
CA ARG A 434 32.10 0.21 -1.71
C ARG A 434 30.90 0.00 -0.80
N MET A 435 31.09 -0.66 0.34
CA MET A 435 30.02 -0.87 1.31
C MET A 435 29.48 0.46 1.83
N TYR A 436 30.36 1.42 2.15
CA TYR A 436 29.95 2.71 2.68
C TYR A 436 29.13 3.50 1.66
N ARG A 437 29.57 3.48 0.39
CA ARG A 437 28.88 4.12 -0.73
C ARG A 437 27.49 3.52 -0.96
N LEU A 438 27.39 2.19 -1.02
CA LEU A 438 26.11 1.51 -1.22
C LEU A 438 25.17 1.78 -0.03
N TRP A 439 25.68 1.73 1.20
CA TRP A 439 24.90 1.97 2.40
C TRP A 439 24.29 3.39 2.41
N ILE A 440 25.07 4.42 2.14
CA ILE A 440 24.55 5.80 2.12
C ILE A 440 23.58 6.04 0.95
N LEU A 441 23.81 5.41 -0.21
CA LEU A 441 22.87 5.50 -1.34
C LEU A 441 21.53 4.82 -1.01
N GLN A 442 21.56 3.68 -0.33
CA GLN A 442 20.35 3.01 0.16
C GLN A 442 19.60 3.89 1.18
N ILE A 443 20.30 4.59 2.08
CA ILE A 443 19.68 5.56 3.00
C ILE A 443 18.95 6.66 2.23
N ILE A 444 19.58 7.24 1.20
CA ILE A 444 18.97 8.31 0.41
C ILE A 444 17.78 7.78 -0.38
N ARG A 445 17.91 6.61 -1.03
CA ARG A 445 16.82 5.97 -1.79
C ARG A 445 15.60 5.73 -0.91
N ASP A 446 15.81 5.11 0.25
CA ASP A 446 14.72 4.69 1.12
C ASP A 446 14.12 5.87 1.90
N GLY A 447 14.93 6.91 2.14
CA GLY A 447 14.52 8.15 2.80
C GLY A 447 13.96 9.23 1.88
N MET A 448 14.03 9.12 0.55
CA MET A 448 13.46 10.13 -0.35
C MET A 448 11.94 9.95 -0.46
N LYS A 449 11.18 10.58 0.44
CA LYS A 449 9.71 10.42 0.50
C LYS A 449 8.92 11.73 0.41
N SER A 450 9.55 12.87 0.68
CA SER A 450 8.87 14.18 0.74
C SER A 450 9.72 15.31 0.16
N ASP A 451 9.11 16.49 -0.05
CA ASP A 451 9.82 17.70 -0.45
C ASP A 451 10.91 18.11 0.56
N LEU A 452 10.72 17.81 1.84
CA LEU A 452 11.71 18.09 2.89
C LEU A 452 13.00 17.28 2.65
N ASP A 453 12.87 16.02 2.25
CA ASP A 453 14.00 15.14 1.94
C ASP A 453 14.79 15.64 0.74
N PHE A 454 14.08 16.10 -0.29
CA PHE A 454 14.71 16.70 -1.45
C PHE A 454 15.45 17.99 -1.09
N GLN A 455 14.85 18.89 -0.29
CA GLN A 455 15.51 20.13 0.14
C GLN A 455 16.82 19.87 0.90
N ILE A 456 16.85 18.88 1.79
CA ILE A 456 18.09 18.50 2.49
C ILE A 456 19.12 17.96 1.50
N SER A 457 18.70 17.12 0.55
CA SER A 457 19.56 16.60 -0.50
C SER A 457 20.13 17.70 -1.40
N GLN A 458 19.36 18.77 -1.67
CA GLN A 458 19.82 19.93 -2.42
C GLN A 458 20.90 20.71 -1.66
N ARG A 459 20.74 20.92 -0.35
CA ARG A 459 21.75 21.60 0.49
C ARG A 459 23.09 20.85 0.49
N CYS A 460 23.05 19.52 0.45
CA CYS A 460 24.22 18.66 0.35
C CYS A 460 24.70 18.42 -1.09
N VAL A 461 24.07 19.04 -2.08
CA VAL A 461 24.41 18.92 -3.52
C VAL A 461 24.40 17.46 -4.03
N VAL A 462 23.58 16.60 -3.40
CA VAL A 462 23.56 15.15 -3.64
C VAL A 462 23.39 14.83 -5.13
N PHE A 463 22.35 15.35 -5.78
CA PHE A 463 22.05 15.00 -7.16
C PHE A 463 23.13 15.40 -8.17
N LYS A 464 23.82 16.54 -7.99
CA LYS A 464 24.92 16.89 -8.92
C LYS A 464 26.05 15.88 -8.79
N LEU A 465 26.37 15.47 -7.56
CA LEU A 465 27.38 14.46 -7.28
C LEU A 465 26.98 13.10 -7.84
N LEU A 466 25.76 12.63 -7.60
CA LEU A 466 25.29 11.34 -8.13
C LEU A 466 25.30 11.30 -9.66
N LEU A 467 24.73 12.30 -10.32
CA LEU A 467 24.67 12.36 -11.78
C LEU A 467 26.08 12.40 -12.40
N SER A 468 27.02 13.14 -11.79
CA SER A 468 28.41 13.19 -12.25
C SER A 468 29.17 11.89 -11.97
N PHE A 469 28.95 11.27 -10.81
CA PHE A 469 29.66 10.06 -10.38
C PHE A 469 29.24 8.85 -11.19
N TYR A 470 28.00 8.79 -11.66
CA TYR A 470 27.49 7.68 -12.46
C TYR A 470 28.34 7.36 -13.70
N SER A 471 28.86 8.40 -14.36
CA SER A 471 29.73 8.25 -15.55
C SER A 471 31.21 8.03 -15.21
N SER A 472 31.56 7.99 -13.92
CA SER A 472 32.93 7.73 -13.46
C SER A 472 33.31 6.27 -13.64
N VAL A 473 34.59 6.00 -13.87
CA VAL A 473 35.17 4.64 -13.86
C VAL A 473 35.03 3.98 -12.48
N LEU A 474 34.88 4.78 -11.42
CA LEU A 474 34.70 4.30 -10.05
C LEU A 474 33.27 3.85 -9.72
N ALA A 475 32.32 4.06 -10.64
CA ALA A 475 30.93 3.62 -10.47
C ALA A 475 30.77 2.18 -10.98
N ASP A 476 30.75 1.25 -10.04
CA ASP A 476 30.36 -0.14 -10.27
C ASP A 476 28.85 -0.27 -10.52
N ASP A 477 28.41 -1.41 -11.03
CA ASP A 477 27.03 -1.61 -11.49
C ASP A 477 26.02 -1.50 -10.34
N ASP A 478 26.37 -1.95 -9.13
CA ASP A 478 25.52 -1.78 -7.94
C ASP A 478 25.35 -0.30 -7.57
N THR A 479 26.43 0.49 -7.65
CA THR A 479 26.36 1.94 -7.43
C THR A 479 25.50 2.61 -8.50
N LYS A 480 25.69 2.25 -9.78
CA LYS A 480 24.88 2.79 -10.88
C LYS A 480 23.40 2.47 -10.69
N LYS A 481 23.08 1.22 -10.34
CA LYS A 481 21.72 0.79 -10.03
C LYS A 481 21.13 1.63 -8.89
N LEU A 482 21.83 1.75 -7.76
CA LEU A 482 21.34 2.54 -6.63
C LEU A 482 21.18 4.03 -6.98
N ILE A 483 22.06 4.61 -7.80
CA ILE A 483 21.89 5.99 -8.27
C ILE A 483 20.59 6.12 -9.09
N LEU A 484 20.28 5.17 -9.97
CA LEU A 484 19.01 5.17 -10.70
C LEU A 484 17.82 5.01 -9.75
N GLU A 485 17.88 4.13 -8.76
CA GLU A 485 16.80 3.96 -7.76
C GLU A 485 16.60 5.22 -6.89
N VAL A 486 17.67 5.96 -6.57
CA VAL A 486 17.57 7.28 -5.90
C VAL A 486 16.86 8.29 -6.80
N ILE A 487 17.16 8.30 -8.10
CA ILE A 487 16.46 9.17 -9.06
C ILE A 487 14.99 8.74 -9.16
N GLU A 488 14.71 7.44 -9.27
CA GLU A 488 13.38 6.85 -9.35
C GLU A 488 12.51 7.25 -8.14
N SER A 489 13.00 7.06 -6.92
CA SER A 489 12.32 7.50 -5.69
C SER A 489 12.07 9.01 -5.68
N THR A 490 13.00 9.81 -6.21
CA THR A 490 12.84 11.26 -6.28
C THR A 490 11.79 11.71 -7.29
N VAL A 491 11.74 11.10 -8.48
CA VAL A 491 10.80 11.51 -9.55
C VAL A 491 9.35 11.12 -9.25
N LYS A 492 9.12 10.22 -8.28
CA LYS A 492 7.77 9.92 -7.75
C LYS A 492 7.17 11.10 -6.98
N ILE A 493 7.99 12.05 -6.52
CA ILE A 493 7.56 13.26 -5.81
C ILE A 493 7.40 14.40 -6.83
N PRO A 494 6.21 15.03 -6.98
CA PRO A 494 5.96 15.98 -8.07
C PRO A 494 6.92 17.17 -8.14
N THR A 495 7.15 17.90 -7.03
CA THR A 495 8.02 19.09 -7.03
C THR A 495 9.49 18.74 -7.30
N PRO A 496 10.09 17.74 -6.62
CA PRO A 496 11.44 17.28 -6.93
C PRO A 496 11.61 16.83 -8.38
N ALA A 497 10.62 16.13 -8.95
CA ALA A 497 10.67 15.67 -10.33
C ALA A 497 10.74 16.85 -11.33
N GLU A 498 9.91 17.89 -11.14
CA GLU A 498 9.97 19.12 -11.94
C GLU A 498 11.34 19.81 -11.82
N LEU A 499 11.90 19.90 -10.61
CA LEU A 499 13.20 20.52 -10.37
C LEU A 499 14.35 19.73 -11.00
N LEU A 500 14.33 18.40 -10.92
CA LEU A 500 15.34 17.55 -11.57
C LEU A 500 15.34 17.72 -13.10
N VAL A 501 14.16 17.81 -13.71
CA VAL A 501 14.03 18.05 -15.14
C VAL A 501 14.55 19.46 -15.50
N THR A 502 14.06 20.48 -14.81
CA THR A 502 14.30 21.89 -15.18
C THR A 502 15.68 22.42 -14.81
N THR A 503 16.22 22.00 -13.67
CA THR A 503 17.43 22.60 -13.07
C THR A 503 18.64 21.69 -13.12
N TYR A 504 18.45 20.37 -13.08
CA TYR A 504 19.56 19.40 -13.01
C TYR A 504 19.86 18.72 -14.36
N GLY A 505 19.08 19.01 -15.41
CA GLY A 505 19.32 18.43 -16.74
C GLY A 505 19.10 16.91 -16.78
N LEU A 506 18.16 16.39 -15.98
CA LEU A 506 17.93 14.95 -15.85
C LEU A 506 17.64 14.27 -17.19
N LEU A 507 16.84 14.90 -18.07
CA LEU A 507 16.48 14.31 -19.37
C LEU A 507 17.70 14.14 -20.28
N SER A 508 18.56 15.16 -20.37
CA SER A 508 19.81 15.07 -21.13
C SER A 508 20.76 14.01 -20.56
N TRP A 509 20.82 13.90 -19.24
CA TRP A 509 21.63 12.90 -18.57
C TRP A 509 21.10 11.47 -18.84
N LEU A 510 19.78 11.26 -18.75
CA LEU A 510 19.15 9.97 -19.08
C LEU A 510 19.42 9.57 -20.52
N HIS A 511 19.34 10.53 -21.46
CA HIS A 511 19.64 10.30 -22.87
C HIS A 511 21.06 9.76 -23.09
N GLN A 512 22.05 10.34 -22.41
CA GLN A 512 23.43 9.86 -22.43
C GLN A 512 23.56 8.48 -21.78
N THR A 513 22.92 8.27 -20.64
CA THR A 513 22.99 7.01 -19.87
C THR A 513 22.37 5.84 -20.64
N ILE A 514 21.19 6.01 -21.22
CA ILE A 514 20.47 4.97 -22.00
C ILE A 514 21.33 4.46 -23.16
N ARG A 515 22.06 5.35 -23.83
CA ARG A 515 22.92 4.98 -24.96
C ARG A 515 24.03 4.02 -24.57
N GLN A 516 24.49 4.08 -23.32
CA GLN A 516 25.54 3.23 -22.77
C GLN A 516 25.03 1.82 -22.39
N PHE A 517 23.72 1.63 -22.25
CA PHE A 517 23.16 0.33 -21.90
C PHE A 517 23.38 -0.73 -22.99
N SER A 518 23.60 -1.95 -22.55
CA SER A 518 23.50 -3.17 -23.36
C SER A 518 22.12 -3.80 -23.19
N GLN A 519 21.76 -4.78 -24.03
CA GLN A 519 20.50 -5.52 -23.86
C GLN A 519 20.51 -6.44 -22.62
N ASP A 520 21.68 -6.74 -22.07
CA ASP A 520 21.82 -7.58 -20.87
C ASP A 520 21.60 -6.78 -19.58
N ASP A 521 21.63 -5.44 -19.61
CA ASP A 521 21.43 -4.54 -18.46
C ASP A 521 19.95 -4.41 -18.06
N THR A 522 19.26 -5.54 -17.94
CA THR A 522 17.80 -5.61 -17.77
C THR A 522 17.32 -4.82 -16.55
N ILE A 523 18.08 -4.84 -15.44
CA ILE A 523 17.74 -4.12 -14.20
C ILE A 523 17.85 -2.60 -14.39
N LEU A 524 18.90 -2.11 -15.06
CA LEU A 524 19.08 -0.68 -15.32
C LEU A 524 18.01 -0.17 -16.30
N ILE A 525 17.68 -0.98 -17.30
CA ILE A 525 16.60 -0.70 -18.26
C ILE A 525 15.25 -0.61 -17.54
N SER A 526 14.93 -1.60 -16.70
CA SER A 526 13.69 -1.66 -15.90
C SER A 526 13.55 -0.41 -15.01
N THR A 527 14.59 -0.07 -14.24
CA THR A 527 14.61 1.12 -13.39
C THR A 527 14.45 2.42 -14.20
N THR A 528 15.03 2.48 -15.41
CA THR A 528 14.90 3.64 -16.30
C THR A 528 13.48 3.76 -16.87
N ILE A 529 12.81 2.65 -17.17
CA ILE A 529 11.39 2.63 -17.56
C ILE A 529 10.52 3.14 -16.40
N ASP A 530 10.84 2.77 -15.16
CA ASP A 530 10.15 3.27 -13.96
C ASP A 530 10.33 4.79 -13.76
N ILE A 531 11.55 5.30 -13.97
CA ILE A 531 11.81 6.75 -13.96
C ILE A 531 10.97 7.46 -15.03
N ILE A 532 10.97 6.95 -16.26
CA ILE A 532 10.26 7.59 -17.38
C ILE A 532 8.74 7.53 -17.19
N SER A 533 8.20 6.40 -16.73
CA SER A 533 6.77 6.24 -16.47
C SER A 533 6.29 7.16 -15.34
N SER A 534 7.13 7.42 -14.34
CA SER A 534 6.81 8.35 -13.24
C SER A 534 6.53 9.78 -13.74
N PHE A 535 7.13 10.21 -14.86
CA PHE A 535 6.84 11.51 -15.47
C PHE A 535 5.43 11.65 -16.03
N GLN A 536 4.64 10.57 -16.12
CA GLN A 536 3.23 10.65 -16.49
C GLN A 536 2.45 11.56 -15.55
N THR A 537 2.76 11.54 -14.24
CA THR A 537 2.12 12.41 -13.24
C THR A 537 2.34 13.90 -13.55
N ILE A 538 3.55 14.27 -13.98
CA ILE A 538 3.88 15.64 -14.39
C ILE A 538 3.09 16.04 -15.64
N LEU A 539 2.96 15.12 -16.62
CA LEU A 539 2.17 15.36 -17.82
C LEU A 539 0.69 15.62 -17.48
N LEU A 540 0.10 14.80 -16.61
CA LEU A 540 -1.31 14.92 -16.20
C LEU A 540 -1.59 16.18 -15.39
N ASN A 541 -0.75 16.51 -14.41
CA ASN A 541 -0.88 17.73 -13.62
C ASN A 541 -0.80 19.00 -14.49
N SER A 542 -0.13 18.90 -15.64
CA SER A 542 -0.04 20.00 -16.59
C SER A 542 -1.35 20.23 -17.39
N SER A 543 -2.24 19.23 -17.48
CA SER A 543 -3.52 19.34 -18.22
C SER A 543 -4.71 19.85 -17.40
N GLU A 544 -4.73 19.68 -16.07
CA GLU A 544 -5.93 19.94 -15.24
C GLU A 544 -6.14 21.41 -14.82
N LEU A 545 -5.17 22.29 -15.01
CA LEU A 545 -5.24 23.70 -14.57
C LEU A 545 -6.06 24.65 -15.48
N LYS A 546 -7.06 24.12 -16.22
CA LYS A 546 -7.94 24.94 -17.10
C LYS A 546 -9.14 25.57 -16.37
N ASP A 547 -9.24 25.45 -15.05
CA ASP A 547 -10.33 26.08 -14.28
C ASP A 547 -9.93 27.45 -13.70
N GLY A 548 -10.10 28.49 -14.52
CA GLY A 548 -10.53 29.82 -14.08
C GLY A 548 -9.61 30.76 -13.26
N LYS A 549 -8.42 30.38 -12.77
CA LYS A 549 -7.56 31.32 -11.99
C LYS A 549 -6.11 31.44 -12.50
N LYS A 550 -5.75 32.70 -12.81
CA LYS A 550 -4.46 33.28 -13.26
C LYS A 550 -3.26 32.33 -13.37
N VAL A 551 -2.86 32.10 -14.61
CA VAL A 551 -1.68 31.36 -15.09
C VAL A 551 -0.37 31.98 -14.58
N LYS A 552 0.38 31.27 -13.73
CA LYS A 552 1.85 31.45 -13.66
C LYS A 552 2.42 30.89 -14.97
N LYS A 553 3.21 31.69 -15.70
CA LYS A 553 3.94 31.25 -16.90
C LYS A 553 4.68 29.94 -16.57
N LYS A 554 4.26 28.82 -17.19
CA LYS A 554 4.96 27.54 -17.09
C LYS A 554 6.40 27.71 -17.61
N SER A 555 7.34 26.97 -17.02
CA SER A 555 8.69 26.81 -17.58
C SER A 555 8.57 26.29 -19.03
N SER A 556 9.28 26.92 -19.97
CA SER A 556 9.29 26.53 -21.39
C SER A 556 9.69 25.06 -21.60
N MET A 557 10.49 24.50 -20.69
CA MET A 557 10.95 23.12 -20.76
C MET A 557 9.80 22.11 -20.57
N ILE A 558 8.81 22.42 -19.73
CA ILE A 558 7.67 21.52 -19.45
C ILE A 558 6.78 21.37 -20.70
N GLN A 559 6.67 22.42 -21.52
CA GLN A 559 5.93 22.36 -22.78
C GLN A 559 6.55 21.35 -23.78
N HIS A 560 7.87 21.17 -23.73
CA HIS A 560 8.59 20.23 -24.59
C HIS A 560 8.86 18.88 -23.93
N LEU A 561 8.39 18.65 -22.70
CA LEU A 561 8.60 17.41 -21.97
C LEU A 561 8.11 16.15 -22.74
N PRO A 562 6.92 16.14 -23.38
CA PRO A 562 6.49 14.98 -24.18
C PRO A 562 7.46 14.62 -25.31
N HIS A 563 8.07 15.63 -25.95
CA HIS A 563 9.06 15.42 -27.01
C HIS A 563 10.32 14.74 -26.47
N HIS A 564 10.85 15.23 -25.35
CA HIS A 564 12.04 14.65 -24.73
C HIS A 564 11.79 13.23 -24.21
N ILE A 565 10.62 12.97 -23.62
CA ILE A 565 10.27 11.61 -23.19
C ILE A 565 10.21 10.68 -24.40
N LEU A 566 9.60 11.10 -25.51
CA LEU A 566 9.58 10.28 -26.72
C LEU A 566 11.00 9.95 -27.21
N LEU A 567 11.94 10.90 -27.17
CA LEU A 567 13.34 10.65 -27.54
C LEU A 567 13.98 9.60 -26.62
N LEU A 568 13.79 9.70 -25.30
CA LEU A 568 14.30 8.71 -24.34
C LEU A 568 13.75 7.31 -24.63
N MET A 569 12.46 7.21 -24.94
CA MET A 569 11.81 5.95 -25.27
C MET A 569 12.34 5.35 -26.57
N LEU A 570 12.58 6.17 -27.59
CA LEU A 570 13.18 5.73 -28.86
C LEU A 570 14.65 5.29 -28.69
N ASP A 571 15.40 5.92 -27.79
CA ASP A 571 16.77 5.51 -27.43
C ASP A 571 16.78 4.19 -26.62
N LEU A 572 15.74 3.92 -25.82
CA LEU A 572 15.54 2.66 -25.10
C LEU A 572 15.10 1.50 -26.00
N LEU A 573 14.32 1.76 -27.05
CA LEU A 573 13.77 0.75 -27.96
C LEU A 573 14.78 -0.34 -28.41
N PRO A 574 15.99 -0.01 -28.91
CA PRO A 574 16.96 -1.03 -29.32
C PRO A 574 17.55 -1.83 -28.15
N LYS A 575 17.40 -1.35 -26.92
CA LYS A 575 17.89 -1.98 -25.68
C LYS A 575 16.89 -2.96 -25.09
N LEU A 576 15.62 -2.94 -25.53
CA LEU A 576 14.60 -3.89 -25.07
C LEU A 576 14.93 -5.30 -25.60
N GLY A 577 15.41 -6.17 -24.70
CA GLY A 577 15.71 -7.58 -24.96
C GLY A 577 14.55 -8.52 -24.62
N SER A 578 14.64 -9.79 -25.06
CA SER A 578 13.62 -10.81 -24.79
C SER A 578 13.52 -11.23 -23.31
N LYS A 579 14.54 -10.91 -22.50
CA LYS A 579 14.57 -11.19 -21.05
C LYS A 579 13.80 -10.14 -20.21
N LEU A 580 13.29 -9.08 -20.84
CA LEU A 580 12.58 -8.01 -20.14
C LEU A 580 11.24 -8.52 -19.58
N ALA A 581 10.87 -8.07 -18.37
CA ALA A 581 9.58 -8.39 -17.78
C ALA A 581 8.42 -7.80 -18.59
N VAL A 582 7.31 -8.54 -18.68
CA VAL A 582 6.10 -8.09 -19.38
C VAL A 582 5.51 -6.83 -18.74
N SER A 583 5.62 -6.70 -17.41
CA SER A 583 5.22 -5.50 -16.66
C SER A 583 5.99 -4.25 -17.09
N ASP A 584 7.28 -4.36 -17.39
CA ASP A 584 8.11 -3.25 -17.86
C ASP A 584 7.78 -2.86 -19.30
N LEU A 585 7.53 -3.85 -20.16
CA LEU A 585 7.03 -3.59 -21.52
C LEU A 585 5.65 -2.90 -21.48
N ARG A 586 4.76 -3.31 -20.58
CA ARG A 586 3.46 -2.67 -20.36
C ARG A 586 3.62 -1.20 -20.00
N LYS A 587 4.46 -0.87 -19.01
CA LYS A 587 4.78 0.52 -18.62
C LYS A 587 5.36 1.31 -19.78
N TYR A 588 6.28 0.72 -20.54
CA TYR A 588 6.89 1.34 -21.71
C TYR A 588 5.84 1.72 -22.78
N LEU A 589 4.98 0.77 -23.14
CA LEU A 589 3.94 0.96 -24.16
C LEU A 589 2.87 1.95 -23.71
N HIS A 590 2.45 1.88 -22.45
CA HIS A 590 1.51 2.83 -21.86
C HIS A 590 2.06 4.26 -21.89
N MET A 591 3.33 4.46 -21.53
CA MET A 591 3.96 5.77 -21.59
C MET A 591 4.08 6.29 -23.03
N MET A 592 4.45 5.44 -24.00
CA MET A 592 4.44 5.80 -25.43
C MET A 592 3.05 6.23 -25.88
N GLN A 593 2.01 5.50 -25.49
CA GLN A 593 0.62 5.83 -25.80
C GLN A 593 0.24 7.20 -25.20
N ALA A 594 0.58 7.44 -23.93
CA ALA A 594 0.29 8.67 -23.20
C ALA A 594 0.91 9.90 -23.88
N VAL A 595 2.20 9.80 -24.25
CA VAL A 595 2.95 10.88 -24.94
C VAL A 595 2.35 11.19 -26.31
N ILE A 596 1.95 10.17 -27.07
CA ILE A 596 1.29 10.38 -28.36
C ILE A 596 -0.06 11.07 -28.15
N SER A 597 -0.84 10.69 -27.13
CA SER A 597 -2.15 11.31 -26.90
C SER A 597 -2.11 12.77 -26.41
N PHE A 598 -0.96 13.28 -25.97
CA PHE A 598 -0.85 14.62 -25.38
C PHE A 598 -1.11 15.75 -26.40
N GLU A 599 -1.79 16.83 -25.98
CA GLU A 599 -2.12 17.99 -26.83
C GLU A 599 -0.83 18.68 -27.34
N ASN A 600 -0.78 19.10 -28.62
CA ASN A 600 0.39 19.63 -29.37
C ASN A 600 1.41 18.62 -29.94
N SER A 601 1.04 17.36 -30.11
CA SER A 601 1.93 16.26 -30.55
C SER A 601 2.29 16.21 -32.06
N ARG A 602 1.99 17.24 -32.87
CA ARG A 602 2.24 17.14 -34.33
C ARG A 602 3.74 16.98 -34.65
N ALA A 603 4.60 17.69 -33.91
CA ALA A 603 6.06 17.59 -34.02
C ALA A 603 6.67 16.41 -33.24
N THR A 604 5.96 15.82 -32.28
CA THR A 604 6.44 14.62 -31.56
C THR A 604 6.15 13.36 -32.37
N CYS A 605 4.97 13.24 -32.97
CA CYS A 605 4.62 12.09 -33.80
C CYS A 605 5.47 11.96 -35.07
N SER A 606 6.00 13.06 -35.62
CA SER A 606 6.89 13.00 -36.80
C SER A 606 8.20 12.24 -36.54
N LEU A 607 8.59 12.05 -35.28
CA LEU A 607 9.77 11.27 -34.91
C LEU A 607 9.55 9.76 -35.07
N ILE A 608 8.29 9.30 -35.00
CA ILE A 608 7.97 7.88 -35.11
C ILE A 608 7.77 7.54 -36.58
N SER A 609 8.85 7.16 -37.25
CA SER A 609 8.81 6.67 -38.63
C SER A 609 8.10 5.31 -38.72
N THR A 610 7.68 4.95 -39.93
CA THR A 610 7.15 3.61 -40.26
C THR A 610 8.11 2.50 -39.80
N GLN A 611 9.41 2.70 -40.02
CA GLN A 611 10.46 1.77 -39.59
C GLN A 611 10.50 1.62 -38.06
N LYS A 612 10.36 2.72 -37.31
CA LYS A 612 10.35 2.68 -35.84
C LYS A 612 9.11 2.01 -35.27
N MET A 613 7.94 2.20 -35.89
CA MET A 613 6.74 1.44 -35.48
C MET A 613 6.89 -0.06 -35.73
N PHE A 614 7.47 -0.45 -36.86
CA PHE A 614 7.75 -1.86 -37.12
C PHE A 614 8.72 -2.44 -36.08
N GLU A 615 9.76 -1.69 -35.72
CA GLU A 615 10.69 -2.08 -34.66
C GLU A 615 10.00 -2.25 -33.29
N ILE A 616 9.09 -1.34 -32.91
CA ILE A 616 8.28 -1.45 -31.68
C ILE A 616 7.46 -2.75 -31.66
N VAL A 617 6.76 -3.06 -32.76
CA VAL A 617 5.94 -4.28 -32.84
C VAL A 617 6.81 -5.54 -32.81
N GLN A 618 7.93 -5.57 -33.53
CA GLN A 618 8.85 -6.72 -33.52
C GLN A 618 9.47 -6.96 -32.15
N ARG A 619 9.90 -5.90 -31.44
CA ARG A 619 10.44 -6.01 -30.08
C ARG A 619 9.37 -6.47 -29.09
N SER A 620 8.15 -5.96 -29.22
CA SER A 620 7.03 -6.39 -28.39
C SER A 620 6.68 -7.86 -28.63
N LYS A 621 6.74 -8.34 -29.89
CA LYS A 621 6.54 -9.74 -30.25
C LYS A 621 7.57 -10.67 -29.63
N ALA A 622 8.83 -10.25 -29.59
CA ALA A 622 9.89 -11.03 -28.96
C ALA A 622 9.67 -11.26 -27.44
N ILE A 623 8.89 -10.41 -26.78
CA ILE A 623 8.58 -10.48 -25.34
C ILE A 623 7.20 -11.11 -25.08
N LEU A 624 6.16 -10.71 -25.84
CA LEU A 624 4.77 -11.14 -25.67
C LEU A 624 4.42 -12.45 -26.40
N GLY A 625 5.26 -12.86 -27.36
CA GLY A 625 5.03 -14.03 -28.20
C GLY A 625 4.10 -13.76 -29.39
N SER A 626 2.80 -13.54 -29.14
CA SER A 626 1.79 -13.35 -30.19
C SER A 626 1.27 -11.92 -30.25
N VAL A 627 1.46 -11.24 -31.39
CA VAL A 627 0.98 -9.87 -31.65
C VAL A 627 0.41 -9.74 -33.08
N SER A 628 -0.25 -10.79 -33.57
CA SER A 628 -0.78 -10.88 -34.94
C SER A 628 -1.64 -9.67 -35.32
N ASP A 629 -2.52 -9.24 -34.42
CA ASP A 629 -3.42 -8.11 -34.65
C ASP A 629 -2.67 -6.81 -34.98
N CYS A 630 -1.52 -6.56 -34.33
CA CYS A 630 -0.74 -5.34 -34.59
C CYS A 630 0.09 -5.46 -35.87
N GLU A 631 0.58 -6.67 -36.20
CA GLU A 631 1.26 -6.95 -37.47
C GLU A 631 0.28 -6.74 -38.65
N ASP A 632 -0.94 -7.23 -38.53
CA ASP A 632 -2.01 -7.07 -39.52
C ASP A 632 -2.44 -5.61 -39.68
N LEU A 633 -2.55 -4.87 -38.57
CA LEU A 633 -2.85 -3.43 -38.61
C LEU A 633 -1.77 -2.62 -39.36
N LEU A 634 -0.49 -2.98 -39.20
CA LEU A 634 0.61 -2.34 -39.92
C LEU A 634 0.65 -2.73 -41.41
N ALA A 635 0.31 -3.97 -41.75
CA ALA A 635 0.35 -4.48 -43.12
C ALA A 635 -0.85 -4.02 -43.98
N TYR A 636 -2.06 -4.01 -43.42
CA TYR A 636 -3.31 -3.80 -44.18
C TYR A 636 -4.03 -2.48 -43.87
N GLY A 637 -3.56 -1.71 -42.87
CA GLY A 637 -4.16 -0.45 -42.43
C GLY A 637 -5.49 -0.60 -41.70
N CYS A 638 -6.07 0.50 -41.22
CA CYS A 638 -7.29 0.49 -40.38
C CYS A 638 -8.59 0.07 -41.10
N LYS A 639 -8.55 -0.47 -42.33
CA LYS A 639 -9.76 -0.76 -43.13
C LYS A 639 -10.64 -1.88 -42.55
N PHE A 640 -10.11 -2.70 -41.64
CA PHE A 640 -10.82 -3.85 -41.05
C PHE A 640 -10.71 -3.95 -39.53
N ALA A 641 -10.31 -2.88 -38.84
CA ALA A 641 -10.28 -2.91 -37.37
C ALA A 641 -11.73 -2.95 -36.85
N PRO A 642 -12.16 -3.97 -36.07
CA PRO A 642 -13.50 -3.99 -35.52
C PRO A 642 -13.69 -2.75 -34.65
N ALA A 643 -14.72 -1.97 -34.98
CA ALA A 643 -15.14 -0.84 -34.18
C ALA A 643 -15.68 -1.38 -32.85
N THR A 644 -14.85 -1.38 -31.80
CA THR A 644 -15.37 -1.47 -30.44
C THR A 644 -16.08 -0.15 -30.17
N GLN A 645 -17.40 -0.16 -30.42
CA GLN A 645 -18.30 0.89 -29.98
C GLN A 645 -18.12 1.11 -28.47
N GLY A 646 -17.91 2.36 -28.07
CA GLY A 646 -18.22 2.87 -26.73
C GLY A 646 -17.73 2.02 -25.56
N GLY A 647 -16.44 2.13 -25.25
CA GLY A 647 -15.90 1.56 -24.02
C GLY A 647 -14.48 2.03 -23.78
N SER A 648 -14.33 3.25 -23.26
CA SER A 648 -13.25 3.55 -22.32
C SER A 648 -13.49 2.73 -21.05
N SER A 649 -13.39 1.41 -21.18
CA SER A 649 -13.34 0.50 -20.05
C SER A 649 -11.88 0.50 -19.62
N GLU A 650 -11.62 1.10 -18.46
CA GLU A 650 -10.40 0.85 -17.71
C GLU A 650 -10.23 -0.67 -17.58
N CYS A 651 -9.31 -1.25 -18.35
CA CYS A 651 -9.01 -2.67 -18.31
C CYS A 651 -8.14 -2.94 -17.06
N GLY A 652 -8.74 -2.79 -15.88
CA GLY A 652 -8.07 -2.93 -14.59
C GLY A 652 -7.93 -4.38 -14.07
N LEU A 653 -8.45 -5.36 -14.82
CA LEU A 653 -8.57 -6.76 -14.36
C LEU A 653 -7.91 -7.80 -15.30
N GLY A 654 -7.25 -7.37 -16.38
CA GLY A 654 -6.53 -8.27 -17.29
C GLY A 654 -5.10 -8.55 -16.85
N SER A 655 -4.53 -9.67 -17.29
CA SER A 655 -3.11 -10.01 -17.04
C SER A 655 -2.17 -8.93 -17.62
N ASP A 656 -0.95 -8.78 -17.08
CA ASP A 656 0.04 -7.82 -17.61
C ASP A 656 0.26 -7.96 -19.13
N ASN A 657 0.15 -9.19 -19.64
CA ASN A 657 0.25 -9.52 -21.06
C ASN A 657 -0.92 -8.91 -21.86
N GLU A 658 -2.16 -9.11 -21.40
CA GLU A 658 -3.36 -8.54 -22.05
C GLU A 658 -3.33 -7.01 -22.07
N GLN A 659 -2.92 -6.40 -20.95
CA GLN A 659 -2.77 -4.95 -20.86
C GLN A 659 -1.68 -4.44 -21.82
N ALA A 660 -0.53 -5.10 -21.89
CA ALA A 660 0.54 -4.74 -22.82
C ALA A 660 0.09 -4.82 -24.29
N VAL A 661 -0.60 -5.90 -24.68
CA VAL A 661 -1.17 -6.06 -26.03
C VAL A 661 -2.19 -4.95 -26.33
N CYS A 662 -3.05 -4.62 -25.36
CA CYS A 662 -4.02 -3.53 -25.50
C CYS A 662 -3.34 -2.17 -25.74
N HIS A 663 -2.30 -1.84 -24.97
CA HIS A 663 -1.53 -0.61 -25.15
C HIS A 663 -0.84 -0.57 -26.52
N LEU A 664 -0.24 -1.67 -26.97
CA LEU A 664 0.40 -1.76 -28.28
C LEU A 664 -0.59 -1.57 -29.44
N ARG A 665 -1.78 -2.17 -29.34
CA ARG A 665 -2.85 -1.99 -30.33
C ARG A 665 -3.31 -0.54 -30.36
N ASN A 666 -3.58 0.06 -29.20
CA ASN A 666 -3.99 1.46 -29.09
C ASN A 666 -2.94 2.42 -29.65
N LEU A 667 -1.67 2.16 -29.38
CA LEU A 667 -0.53 2.89 -29.93
C LEU A 667 -0.52 2.83 -31.47
N THR A 668 -0.65 1.63 -32.02
CA THR A 668 -0.65 1.37 -33.47
C THR A 668 -1.82 2.06 -34.18
N VAL A 669 -3.03 1.93 -33.64
CA VAL A 669 -4.23 2.58 -34.19
C VAL A 669 -4.11 4.10 -34.16
N LYS A 670 -3.71 4.69 -33.02
CA LYS A 670 -3.56 6.16 -32.90
C LYS A 670 -2.50 6.71 -33.84
N TRP A 671 -1.38 5.99 -34.01
CA TRP A 671 -0.33 6.39 -34.94
C TRP A 671 -0.83 6.34 -36.39
N LEU A 672 -1.51 5.26 -36.79
CA LEU A 672 -2.10 5.12 -38.14
C LEU A 672 -3.13 6.22 -38.44
N GLN A 673 -4.09 6.46 -37.54
CA GLN A 673 -5.11 7.50 -37.70
C GLN A 673 -4.50 8.89 -37.97
N ARG A 674 -3.38 9.21 -37.30
CA ARG A 674 -2.71 10.49 -37.47
C ARG A 674 -1.87 10.58 -38.74
N MET A 675 -1.28 9.47 -39.19
CA MET A 675 -0.62 9.38 -40.50
C MET A 675 -1.61 9.57 -41.66
N TYR A 676 -2.82 9.01 -41.56
CA TYR A 676 -3.88 9.24 -42.55
C TYR A 676 -4.36 10.70 -42.55
N ASN A 677 -4.53 11.30 -41.35
CA ASN A 677 -4.94 12.70 -41.23
C ASN A 677 -3.85 13.69 -41.68
N SER A 678 -2.57 13.34 -41.63
CA SER A 678 -1.49 14.18 -42.17
C SER A 678 -1.36 14.07 -43.69
N GLN A 679 -1.64 12.89 -44.27
CA GLN A 679 -1.71 12.70 -45.73
C GLN A 679 -2.94 13.35 -46.35
N ALA A 680 -4.06 13.47 -45.62
CA ALA A 680 -5.27 14.16 -46.07
C ALA A 680 -5.21 15.70 -45.93
N ALA A 681 -4.16 16.23 -45.30
CA ALA A 681 -3.94 17.66 -45.08
C ALA A 681 -2.86 18.27 -46.00
N VAL A 682 -2.34 17.48 -46.95
CA VAL A 682 -1.49 17.89 -48.08
C VAL A 682 -2.33 17.74 -49.34
#